data_AF-A0A1I5G2G4-F1
#
_entry.id   AF-A0A1I5G2G4-F1
#
_cell.length_a   1.000
_cell.length_b   1.000
_cell.length_c   1.000
_cell.angle_alpha   90.00
_cell.angle_beta   90.00
_cell.angle_gamma   90.00
#
_symmetry.space_group_name_H-M   'P 1'
#
loop_
_entity.id
_entity.type
_entity.pdbx_description
1 polymer ?
#
loop_
_entity_poly.entity_id
_entity_poly.type
_entity_poly.pdbx_seq_one_letter_code
_entity_poly.pdbx_strand_id
1 'polypeptide(L)'
;MRKRFITFIVMLFMMMIFTGCSKDKPNNIIVTPPLLNKDNKEKEKEKVPEKKTVEAAGWKMDVLNYKIATSLHDIKKDLGIKKIDKDMAQAEAKEGYELVLVQLSMEKIDSMEQIQWDKFYLTDDSGNTYTRIEDSFLSDLGVARMTGMDLNFGIKKGWIMFEIKEGYNQLRLNYKFKKARMDCIIFGEGTVEETSNTLLPTESDYLKDQNYIDDALLDEAKKSYSLDNPLIVVNPYGNSPLTAIAIFKTEEETSVKLTVKGKKPQDDITTVFDKETTHILPVYGLYPGDTTTLVFLLDDGSEKTVSVKTDSIKADLDTGVVKILDSKYYNYSKLTFVSSESREDGYGIAAYDSAGDIRYILKGYSDIFKRLKNGNIMVASSRLLKAPNHYTGLIEIDLCGKVYNDYIIPGGYVNDFMELKNGNLLAIGNSIDLKTLSDHIYEIDRTTGEIIYDLDIKNLLEPIMGKNMDVTQEDWFQCNGLWYDRKNDTILLSGGNVNSIIAVNKTDKTLKWIMGDPGIWENADPSLFFTPSEEEFQWIYAPHQISMLYNGDILVFDNGVGRPAFDEEGKDIGVLTGEQVYSRAVIYRINLADMTIRQIWDYGKERGQEWYSSFHGGAEFQDRRNYLLTSGGNLFDPKKETYDLTKEDITGSEKTAYITQIKNDEIIFELKLNHLINRSSRMAIYSRKKNFDPSIEGKYLGDLGITTTVPFENLDTNAGISTNYKINVVQNPDRIVIVGTWPFVAEDATLILRRSDGNIQAYSIPELMIEKKESDTVNFKMWFSPKGLEEASYDIYIRNNGVIYNSGYKIEL
;
A
#
# COMPACT_ATOMS: atom_id res chain seq x y z
N MET A 1 -36.23 51.77 25.48
CA MET A 1 -37.55 52.37 25.78
C MET A 1 -38.65 51.54 25.10
N ARG A 2 -39.84 51.41 25.72
CA ARG A 2 -41.13 50.87 25.20
C ARG A 2 -41.17 49.98 23.92
N LYS A 3 -41.62 48.72 24.13
CA LYS A 3 -42.71 47.98 23.39
C LYS A 3 -42.45 47.51 21.94
N ARG A 4 -42.98 46.36 21.47
CA ARG A 4 -44.00 45.38 21.96
C ARG A 4 -43.63 43.95 21.43
N PHE A 5 -43.79 42.86 22.20
CA PHE A 5 -44.89 41.85 22.15
C PHE A 5 -45.10 41.26 20.73
N ILE A 6 -45.13 39.95 20.45
CA ILE A 6 -45.72 38.74 21.12
C ILE A 6 -45.14 37.48 20.36
N THR A 7 -45.05 36.18 20.74
CA THR A 7 -45.44 35.24 21.84
C THR A 7 -44.58 33.93 21.66
N PHE A 8 -43.99 33.26 22.67
CA PHE A 8 -44.49 32.12 23.49
C PHE A 8 -44.92 30.86 22.65
N ILE A 9 -44.53 29.58 22.85
CA ILE A 9 -43.98 28.75 23.97
C ILE A 9 -43.03 27.64 23.40
N VAL A 10 -41.76 27.51 23.84
CA VAL A 10 -41.11 26.50 24.76
C VAL A 10 -40.89 25.04 24.28
N MET A 11 -39.60 24.62 24.18
CA MET A 11 -39.00 23.24 24.23
C MET A 11 -39.37 22.21 23.12
N LEU A 12 -38.60 21.14 22.82
CA LEU A 12 -37.36 20.57 23.42
C LEU A 12 -36.45 19.92 22.33
N PHE A 13 -35.12 19.88 22.58
CA PHE A 13 -34.05 18.96 22.11
C PHE A 13 -34.00 18.32 20.69
N MET A 14 -32.77 18.37 20.13
CA MET A 14 -32.07 17.36 19.31
C MET A 14 -32.30 17.30 17.77
N MET A 15 -31.22 16.90 17.07
CA MET A 15 -31.06 16.65 15.62
C MET A 15 -31.37 17.81 14.65
N MET A 16 -30.31 18.41 14.08
CA MET A 16 -30.35 18.97 12.72
C MET A 16 -29.05 18.70 11.95
N ILE A 17 -29.18 17.94 10.87
CA ILE A 17 -28.29 17.97 9.70
C ILE A 17 -28.87 19.01 8.72
N PHE A 18 -28.13 19.37 7.66
CA PHE A 18 -28.55 20.07 6.43
C PHE A 18 -28.51 21.62 6.37
N THR A 19 -27.44 22.10 5.72
CA THR A 19 -27.41 23.03 4.56
C THR A 19 -28.15 24.38 4.59
N GLY A 20 -27.42 25.44 4.22
CA GLY A 20 -27.98 26.66 3.64
C GLY A 20 -27.64 26.81 2.16
N CYS A 21 -28.65 26.82 1.29
CA CYS A 21 -28.48 26.92 -0.18
C CYS A 21 -28.94 28.26 -0.77
N SER A 22 -28.35 28.65 -1.90
CA SER A 22 -29.00 29.43 -2.97
C SER A 22 -28.87 28.65 -4.27
N LYS A 23 -29.96 28.12 -4.84
CA LYS A 23 -30.82 28.78 -5.86
C LYS A 23 -30.05 29.10 -7.15
N ASP A 24 -30.53 28.74 -8.34
CA ASP A 24 -31.95 28.79 -8.75
C ASP A 24 -32.62 27.45 -9.18
N LYS A 25 -33.77 27.55 -9.84
CA LYS A 25 -34.92 26.58 -9.80
C LYS A 25 -34.91 25.42 -10.80
N PRO A 26 -35.65 24.33 -10.49
CA PRO A 26 -36.00 23.25 -11.43
C PRO A 26 -37.28 23.54 -12.23
N ASN A 27 -37.54 22.74 -13.27
CA ASN A 27 -38.85 22.51 -13.88
C ASN A 27 -39.14 20.99 -13.91
N ASN A 28 -40.18 20.55 -13.21
CA ASN A 28 -40.73 19.19 -13.36
C ASN A 28 -41.57 19.11 -14.64
N ILE A 29 -41.79 17.92 -15.22
CA ILE A 29 -43.12 17.49 -15.71
C ILE A 29 -43.21 15.99 -16.09
N ILE A 30 -44.25 15.34 -15.55
CA ILE A 30 -45.01 14.14 -16.01
C ILE A 30 -44.27 12.80 -16.25
N VAL A 31 -44.80 11.76 -15.60
CA VAL A 31 -44.64 10.33 -15.95
C VAL A 31 -45.81 9.89 -16.85
N THR A 32 -45.55 9.06 -17.86
CA THR A 32 -46.57 8.30 -18.60
C THR A 32 -46.34 6.79 -18.50
N PRO A 33 -47.40 5.97 -18.40
CA PRO A 33 -47.31 4.51 -18.29
C PRO A 33 -46.83 3.86 -19.60
N PRO A 34 -46.35 2.60 -19.57
CA PRO A 34 -45.70 1.97 -20.71
C PRO A 34 -46.68 1.64 -21.85
N LEU A 35 -46.26 1.95 -23.07
CA LEU A 35 -46.76 1.27 -24.26
C LEU A 35 -46.06 -0.07 -24.39
N LEU A 36 -46.78 -1.18 -24.17
CA LEU A 36 -46.37 -2.42 -24.80
C LEU A 36 -46.46 -2.21 -26.32
N ASN A 37 -45.38 -2.52 -27.03
CA ASN A 37 -45.52 -2.93 -28.42
C ASN A 37 -44.86 -4.30 -28.59
N LYS A 38 -45.70 -5.33 -28.72
CA LYS A 38 -45.27 -6.57 -29.36
C LYS A 38 -45.20 -6.25 -30.85
N ASP A 39 -44.06 -6.47 -31.48
CA ASP A 39 -44.03 -7.23 -32.72
C ASP A 39 -42.59 -7.65 -33.05
N ASN A 40 -42.48 -8.68 -33.88
CA ASN A 40 -41.24 -9.42 -34.09
C ASN A 40 -40.76 -9.24 -35.54
N LYS A 41 -39.46 -9.04 -35.71
CA LYS A 41 -38.72 -9.00 -37.00
C LYS A 41 -39.08 -7.90 -38.01
N GLU A 42 -38.17 -6.92 -38.13
CA GLU A 42 -37.49 -6.62 -39.42
C GLU A 42 -36.25 -5.74 -39.16
N LYS A 43 -35.03 -6.31 -39.19
CA LYS A 43 -33.77 -5.55 -39.18
C LYS A 43 -33.50 -4.94 -40.59
N GLU A 44 -34.45 -4.22 -41.18
CA GLU A 44 -34.34 -3.75 -42.58
C GLU A 44 -34.42 -2.21 -42.75
N LYS A 45 -33.31 -1.53 -42.43
CA LYS A 45 -32.57 -0.63 -43.36
C LYS A 45 -31.43 0.10 -42.64
N GLU A 46 -30.33 0.29 -43.35
CA GLU A 46 -29.17 1.06 -42.88
C GLU A 46 -29.52 2.55 -42.77
N LYS A 47 -30.03 2.96 -41.61
CA LYS A 47 -29.80 4.34 -41.14
C LYS A 47 -28.31 4.47 -40.88
N VAL A 48 -27.62 5.29 -41.68
CA VAL A 48 -26.30 5.83 -41.28
C VAL A 48 -26.50 6.44 -39.88
N PRO A 49 -25.74 6.03 -38.86
CA PRO A 49 -25.92 6.58 -37.52
C PRO A 49 -25.64 8.08 -37.52
N GLU A 50 -26.39 8.83 -36.72
CA GLU A 50 -25.97 10.18 -36.36
C GLU A 50 -24.59 10.09 -35.69
N LYS A 51 -23.70 11.03 -36.01
CA LYS A 51 -22.33 11.07 -35.49
C LYS A 51 -22.32 11.30 -33.98
N LYS A 52 -22.29 10.21 -33.21
CA LYS A 52 -22.22 10.27 -31.74
C LYS A 52 -20.79 10.58 -31.32
N THR A 53 -20.62 11.67 -30.57
CA THR A 53 -19.34 12.18 -30.07
C THR A 53 -19.30 12.02 -28.56
N VAL A 54 -18.22 11.47 -28.00
CA VAL A 54 -18.02 11.26 -26.56
C VAL A 54 -16.60 11.68 -26.19
N GLU A 55 -16.44 12.39 -25.08
CA GLU A 55 -15.17 12.94 -24.61
C GLU A 55 -14.90 12.50 -23.17
N ALA A 56 -13.71 11.98 -22.90
CA ALA A 56 -13.28 11.53 -21.57
C ALA A 56 -11.75 11.49 -21.48
N ALA A 57 -11.19 11.77 -20.30
CA ALA A 57 -9.76 11.72 -19.99
C ALA A 57 -8.84 12.44 -21.02
N GLY A 58 -9.32 13.53 -21.64
CA GLY A 58 -8.58 14.29 -22.66
C GLY A 58 -8.53 13.65 -24.06
N TRP A 59 -9.40 12.67 -24.31
CA TRP A 59 -9.63 12.06 -25.61
C TRP A 59 -11.05 12.32 -26.09
N LYS A 60 -11.21 12.34 -27.42
CA LYS A 60 -12.47 12.43 -28.13
C LYS A 60 -12.65 11.21 -29.03
N MET A 61 -13.83 10.60 -28.95
CA MET A 61 -14.29 9.52 -29.82
C MET A 61 -15.52 9.98 -30.59
N ASP A 62 -15.49 9.83 -31.91
CA ASP A 62 -16.69 9.81 -32.74
C ASP A 62 -16.97 8.39 -33.21
N VAL A 63 -18.20 7.91 -33.04
CA VAL A 63 -18.70 6.76 -33.79
C VAL A 63 -19.22 7.27 -35.13
N LEU A 64 -18.57 6.87 -36.22
CA LEU A 64 -18.85 7.32 -37.59
C LEU A 64 -19.85 6.42 -38.32
N ASN A 65 -19.74 5.12 -38.10
CA ASN A 65 -20.60 4.10 -38.71
C ASN A 65 -20.53 2.80 -37.89
N TYR A 66 -21.46 1.87 -38.12
CA TYR A 66 -21.34 0.49 -37.66
C TYR A 66 -21.99 -0.47 -38.66
N LYS A 67 -21.64 -1.76 -38.56
CA LYS A 67 -22.25 -2.87 -39.31
C LYS A 67 -22.55 -4.00 -38.35
N ILE A 68 -23.69 -4.67 -38.53
CA ILE A 68 -24.09 -5.89 -37.83
C ILE A 68 -24.47 -6.91 -38.90
N ALA A 69 -23.88 -8.10 -38.87
CA ALA A 69 -24.21 -9.19 -39.80
C ALA A 69 -23.78 -10.56 -39.26
N THR A 70 -24.51 -11.63 -39.58
CA THR A 70 -24.08 -13.01 -39.31
C THR A 70 -22.94 -13.47 -40.23
N SER A 71 -22.85 -12.90 -41.44
CA SER A 71 -21.72 -13.09 -42.36
C SER A 71 -21.36 -11.81 -43.11
N LEU A 72 -20.10 -11.72 -43.54
CA LEU A 72 -19.59 -10.75 -44.50
C LEU A 72 -19.03 -11.51 -45.70
N HIS A 73 -19.35 -11.07 -46.92
CA HIS A 73 -19.01 -11.79 -48.15
C HIS A 73 -18.34 -10.90 -49.21
N ASP A 74 -18.51 -9.58 -49.12
CA ASP A 74 -17.79 -8.57 -49.91
C ASP A 74 -17.48 -7.41 -48.96
N ILE A 75 -16.54 -7.62 -48.03
CA ILE A 75 -16.30 -6.76 -46.87
C ILE A 75 -16.12 -5.28 -47.24
N LYS A 76 -15.49 -4.98 -48.40
CA LYS A 76 -15.37 -3.59 -48.90
C LYS A 76 -16.74 -2.97 -49.18
N LYS A 77 -17.59 -3.68 -49.93
CA LYS A 77 -18.96 -3.26 -50.27
C LYS A 77 -19.89 -3.28 -49.06
N ASP A 78 -19.80 -4.31 -48.22
CA ASP A 78 -20.61 -4.49 -47.02
C ASP A 78 -20.34 -3.39 -45.98
N LEU A 79 -19.16 -2.77 -46.00
CA LEU A 79 -18.78 -1.57 -45.23
C LEU A 79 -18.89 -0.24 -46.03
N GLY A 80 -19.45 -0.25 -47.25
CA GLY A 80 -19.74 0.95 -48.06
C GLY A 80 -18.54 1.59 -48.78
N ILE A 81 -17.41 0.90 -48.91
CA ILE A 81 -16.14 1.42 -49.42
C ILE A 81 -16.10 1.34 -50.96
N LYS A 82 -16.00 2.51 -51.61
CA LYS A 82 -16.27 2.68 -53.06
C LYS A 82 -15.18 2.18 -54.04
N LYS A 83 -14.08 1.58 -53.59
CA LYS A 83 -12.97 1.17 -54.47
C LYS A 83 -12.89 -0.35 -54.58
N ILE A 84 -13.43 -0.88 -55.68
CA ILE A 84 -13.60 -2.31 -55.92
C ILE A 84 -12.40 -2.85 -56.71
N ASP A 85 -11.53 -3.56 -56.02
CA ASP A 85 -10.66 -4.60 -56.57
C ASP A 85 -11.06 -5.94 -55.93
N LYS A 86 -11.01 -7.03 -56.71
CA LYS A 86 -11.62 -8.34 -56.37
C LYS A 86 -10.82 -9.11 -55.31
N ASP A 87 -11.14 -8.86 -54.04
CA ASP A 87 -10.68 -9.68 -52.91
C ASP A 87 -11.90 -10.31 -52.23
N MET A 88 -12.07 -11.63 -52.38
CA MET A 88 -13.13 -12.40 -51.74
C MET A 88 -12.62 -13.01 -50.44
N ALA A 89 -12.63 -12.21 -49.37
CA ALA A 89 -12.54 -12.71 -48.01
C ALA A 89 -13.94 -12.84 -47.41
N GLN A 90 -14.17 -13.93 -46.67
CA GLN A 90 -15.43 -14.19 -45.97
C GLN A 90 -15.16 -14.26 -44.47
N ALA A 91 -16.07 -13.71 -43.68
CA ALA A 91 -16.07 -13.85 -42.23
C ALA A 91 -17.49 -14.22 -41.81
N GLU A 92 -17.63 -15.27 -41.00
CA GLU A 92 -18.91 -15.78 -40.51
C GLU A 92 -18.85 -15.88 -38.99
N ALA A 93 -19.93 -15.48 -38.32
CA ALA A 93 -20.06 -15.63 -36.87
C ALA A 93 -20.38 -17.08 -36.49
N LYS A 94 -20.13 -17.44 -35.22
CA LYS A 94 -20.66 -18.68 -34.63
C LYS A 94 -22.19 -18.72 -34.69
N GLU A 95 -22.76 -19.92 -34.69
CA GLU A 95 -24.22 -20.11 -34.66
C GLU A 95 -24.84 -19.41 -33.44
N GLY A 96 -25.80 -18.50 -33.67
CA GLY A 96 -26.40 -17.65 -32.64
C GLY A 96 -25.59 -16.41 -32.25
N TYR A 97 -24.64 -15.97 -33.08
CA TYR A 97 -23.86 -14.74 -32.92
C TYR A 97 -23.91 -13.88 -34.20
N GLU A 98 -23.65 -12.58 -34.05
CA GLU A 98 -23.48 -11.61 -35.13
C GLU A 98 -22.08 -10.95 -35.03
N LEU A 99 -21.42 -10.75 -36.16
CA LEU A 99 -20.25 -9.86 -36.26
C LEU A 99 -20.71 -8.41 -36.16
N VAL A 100 -20.09 -7.64 -35.28
CA VAL A 100 -20.33 -6.20 -35.11
C VAL A 100 -19.05 -5.44 -35.40
N LEU A 101 -19.06 -4.63 -36.45
CA LEU A 101 -17.93 -3.78 -36.84
C LEU A 101 -18.30 -2.32 -36.56
N VAL A 102 -17.38 -1.56 -35.95
CA VAL A 102 -17.60 -0.15 -35.58
C VAL A 102 -16.52 0.72 -36.20
N GLN A 103 -16.90 1.78 -36.92
CA GLN A 103 -15.98 2.75 -37.49
C GLN A 103 -15.83 3.95 -36.56
N LEU A 104 -14.60 4.23 -36.16
CA LEU A 104 -14.27 5.31 -35.22
C LEU A 104 -13.54 6.46 -35.89
N SER A 105 -13.68 7.63 -35.27
CA SER A 105 -12.73 8.74 -35.32
C SER A 105 -12.21 8.96 -33.91
N MET A 106 -10.90 8.99 -33.72
CA MET A 106 -10.28 9.18 -32.42
C MET A 106 -9.33 10.37 -32.52
N GLU A 107 -9.43 11.28 -31.55
CA GLU A 107 -8.64 12.50 -31.48
C GLU A 107 -8.10 12.68 -30.05
N LYS A 108 -6.81 12.97 -29.93
CA LYS A 108 -6.16 13.28 -28.66
C LYS A 108 -6.20 14.81 -28.46
N ILE A 109 -6.90 15.27 -27.42
CA ILE A 109 -7.02 16.70 -27.11
C ILE A 109 -5.84 17.12 -26.22
N ASP A 110 -5.83 16.63 -24.97
CA ASP A 110 -4.88 17.02 -23.92
C ASP A 110 -4.52 15.83 -22.99
N SER A 111 -4.88 14.60 -23.35
CA SER A 111 -4.67 13.43 -22.49
C SER A 111 -3.19 13.09 -22.21
N MET A 112 -2.93 12.61 -20.99
CA MET A 112 -1.67 11.95 -20.63
C MET A 112 -1.74 10.41 -20.80
N GLU A 113 -2.93 9.82 -20.96
CA GLU A 113 -3.10 8.38 -21.17
C GLU A 113 -3.01 8.04 -22.68
N GLN A 114 -2.40 6.89 -23.05
CA GLN A 114 -2.46 6.34 -24.41
C GLN A 114 -3.65 5.39 -24.56
N ILE A 115 -4.16 5.23 -25.79
CA ILE A 115 -5.26 4.29 -26.10
C ILE A 115 -4.71 3.00 -26.73
N GLN A 116 -5.08 1.88 -26.11
CA GLN A 116 -4.79 0.52 -26.57
C GLN A 116 -6.03 -0.01 -27.28
N TRP A 117 -6.01 -0.09 -28.62
CA TRP A 117 -7.22 -0.33 -29.45
C TRP A 117 -7.86 -1.71 -29.26
N ASP A 118 -7.17 -2.62 -28.60
CA ASP A 118 -7.62 -3.94 -28.14
C ASP A 118 -8.51 -3.87 -26.88
N LYS A 119 -8.31 -2.85 -26.03
CA LYS A 119 -9.09 -2.64 -24.79
C LYS A 119 -10.45 -1.95 -25.00
N PHE A 120 -10.89 -1.79 -26.25
CA PHE A 120 -12.28 -1.48 -26.55
C PHE A 120 -13.16 -2.71 -26.36
N TYR A 121 -14.33 -2.52 -25.75
CA TYR A 121 -15.31 -3.58 -25.53
C TYR A 121 -16.73 -3.10 -25.81
N LEU A 122 -17.58 -4.00 -26.31
CA LEU A 122 -19.01 -3.77 -26.37
C LEU A 122 -19.69 -4.19 -25.06
N THR A 123 -20.86 -3.61 -24.80
CA THR A 123 -21.76 -4.02 -23.72
C THR A 123 -23.21 -3.98 -24.22
N ASP A 124 -23.99 -5.03 -23.93
CA ASP A 124 -25.40 -5.10 -24.31
C ASP A 124 -26.36 -4.56 -23.22
N ASP A 125 -27.66 -4.53 -23.51
CA ASP A 125 -28.73 -4.15 -22.56
C ASP A 125 -28.95 -5.16 -21.42
N SER A 126 -28.33 -6.34 -21.48
CA SER A 126 -28.28 -7.31 -20.36
C SER A 126 -27.01 -7.15 -19.50
N GLY A 127 -26.09 -6.25 -19.85
CA GLY A 127 -24.84 -6.01 -19.15
C GLY A 127 -23.71 -6.99 -19.47
N ASN A 128 -23.86 -7.84 -20.49
CA ASN A 128 -22.79 -8.72 -20.97
C ASN A 128 -21.71 -7.90 -21.68
N THR A 129 -20.44 -8.22 -21.48
CA THR A 129 -19.30 -7.52 -22.08
C THR A 129 -18.57 -8.37 -23.11
N TYR A 130 -18.24 -7.78 -24.26
CA TYR A 130 -17.60 -8.47 -25.39
C TYR A 130 -16.33 -7.74 -25.81
N THR A 131 -15.18 -8.41 -25.75
CA THR A 131 -13.88 -7.84 -26.17
C THR A 131 -13.74 -7.82 -27.69
N ARG A 132 -12.88 -6.93 -28.21
CA ARG A 132 -12.49 -6.93 -29.63
C ARG A 132 -11.93 -8.30 -30.04
N ILE A 133 -12.25 -8.73 -31.25
CA ILE A 133 -11.74 -9.97 -31.86
C ILE A 133 -10.72 -9.67 -32.96
N GLU A 134 -10.03 -10.70 -33.45
CA GLU A 134 -9.03 -10.56 -34.50
C GLU A 134 -9.62 -9.96 -35.80
N ASP A 135 -9.00 -8.91 -36.31
CA ASP A 135 -9.47 -8.12 -37.45
C ASP A 135 -8.36 -7.75 -38.46
N SER A 136 -7.18 -8.36 -38.36
CA SER A 136 -6.02 -8.17 -39.25
C SER A 136 -6.33 -8.25 -40.73
N PHE A 137 -7.17 -9.20 -41.15
CA PHE A 137 -7.62 -9.37 -42.54
C PHE A 137 -8.27 -8.10 -43.14
N LEU A 138 -8.82 -7.19 -42.32
CA LEU A 138 -9.29 -5.89 -42.82
C LEU A 138 -8.16 -5.09 -43.48
N SER A 139 -6.95 -5.18 -42.94
CA SER A 139 -5.75 -4.50 -43.48
C SER A 139 -5.36 -5.06 -44.84
N ASP A 140 -5.42 -6.38 -45.01
CA ASP A 140 -5.10 -7.06 -46.28
C ASP A 140 -6.09 -6.69 -47.37
N LEU A 141 -7.35 -6.45 -46.99
CA LEU A 141 -8.42 -5.92 -47.84
C LEU A 141 -8.34 -4.39 -48.05
N GLY A 142 -7.28 -3.72 -47.57
CA GLY A 142 -7.11 -2.27 -47.68
C GLY A 142 -8.12 -1.45 -46.87
N VAL A 143 -8.83 -2.07 -45.91
CA VAL A 143 -9.76 -1.43 -44.98
C VAL A 143 -8.99 -0.95 -43.76
N ALA A 144 -8.96 0.37 -43.54
CA ALA A 144 -8.29 0.94 -42.39
C ALA A 144 -8.93 0.46 -41.07
N ARG A 145 -8.14 -0.17 -40.20
CA ARG A 145 -8.52 -0.64 -38.86
C ARG A 145 -7.72 0.06 -37.76
N MET A 146 -8.25 0.12 -36.53
CA MET A 146 -7.61 0.83 -35.41
C MET A 146 -6.44 0.00 -34.86
N THR A 147 -5.20 0.42 -35.15
CA THR A 147 -3.97 -0.38 -34.94
C THR A 147 -2.74 0.46 -34.59
N GLY A 148 -1.72 -0.17 -34.01
CA GLY A 148 -0.47 0.47 -33.56
C GLY A 148 -0.68 1.32 -32.30
N MET A 149 0.33 1.50 -31.46
CA MET A 149 0.13 2.03 -30.10
C MET A 149 -0.14 3.55 -30.04
N ASP A 150 0.23 4.30 -31.08
CA ASP A 150 0.21 5.77 -31.03
C ASP A 150 -1.03 6.43 -31.67
N LEU A 151 -1.49 7.48 -30.98
CA LEU A 151 -1.99 8.71 -31.59
C LEU A 151 -1.56 9.89 -30.71
N ASN A 152 -0.35 10.41 -30.96
CA ASN A 152 0.23 11.47 -30.12
C ASN A 152 -0.23 12.89 -30.51
N PHE A 153 -0.80 13.05 -31.72
CA PHE A 153 -1.53 14.25 -32.16
C PHE A 153 -2.43 13.92 -33.36
N GLY A 154 -3.43 14.77 -33.64
CA GLY A 154 -4.31 14.65 -34.80
C GLY A 154 -5.43 13.61 -34.64
N ILE A 155 -6.01 13.20 -35.78
CA ILE A 155 -7.22 12.36 -35.84
C ILE A 155 -6.94 11.06 -36.58
N LYS A 156 -7.24 9.92 -35.95
CA LYS A 156 -7.14 8.57 -36.51
C LYS A 156 -8.53 8.03 -36.83
N LYS A 157 -8.69 7.35 -37.97
CA LYS A 157 -9.96 6.73 -38.38
C LYS A 157 -9.75 5.29 -38.83
N GLY A 158 -10.69 4.42 -38.48
CA GLY A 158 -10.64 3.02 -38.84
C GLY A 158 -11.73 2.19 -38.15
N TRP A 159 -11.81 0.93 -38.54
CA TRP A 159 -12.73 -0.05 -37.99
C TRP A 159 -12.12 -0.85 -36.81
N ILE A 160 -12.99 -1.39 -35.96
CA ILE A 160 -12.74 -2.47 -34.99
C ILE A 160 -13.87 -3.50 -35.10
N MET A 161 -13.60 -4.77 -34.77
CA MET A 161 -14.58 -5.86 -34.87
C MET A 161 -14.81 -6.61 -33.55
N PHE A 162 -16.04 -7.07 -33.37
CA PHE A 162 -16.51 -7.90 -32.26
C PHE A 162 -17.38 -9.06 -32.79
N GLU A 163 -17.57 -10.11 -32.01
CA GLU A 163 -18.60 -11.13 -32.22
C GLU A 163 -19.51 -11.15 -30.99
N ILE A 164 -20.81 -10.96 -31.21
CA ILE A 164 -21.82 -10.66 -30.18
C ILE A 164 -22.93 -11.69 -30.25
N LYS A 165 -23.38 -12.23 -29.12
CA LYS A 165 -24.47 -13.21 -29.08
C LYS A 165 -25.79 -12.56 -29.52
N GLU A 166 -26.60 -13.25 -30.32
CA GLU A 166 -27.93 -12.75 -30.71
C GLU A 166 -28.86 -12.52 -29.49
N GLY A 167 -29.74 -11.51 -29.58
CA GLY A 167 -30.83 -11.27 -28.63
C GLY A 167 -30.81 -9.90 -27.92
N TYR A 168 -29.79 -9.08 -28.13
CA TYR A 168 -29.68 -7.72 -27.58
C TYR A 168 -30.60 -6.71 -28.29
N ASN A 169 -31.04 -5.70 -27.55
CA ASN A 169 -31.79 -4.53 -28.04
C ASN A 169 -30.90 -3.26 -28.08
N GLN A 170 -29.79 -3.23 -27.35
CA GLN A 170 -28.83 -2.13 -27.32
C GLN A 170 -27.39 -2.65 -27.39
N LEU A 171 -26.47 -1.88 -27.98
CA LEU A 171 -25.02 -2.07 -27.82
C LEU A 171 -24.36 -0.72 -27.51
N ARG A 172 -23.45 -0.72 -26.53
CA ARG A 172 -22.54 0.39 -26.19
C ARG A 172 -21.12 0.00 -26.53
N LEU A 173 -20.38 0.89 -27.18
CA LEU A 173 -18.93 0.81 -27.25
C LEU A 173 -18.31 1.57 -26.08
N ASN A 174 -17.38 0.90 -25.39
CA ASN A 174 -16.75 1.41 -24.19
C ASN A 174 -15.22 1.40 -24.29
N TYR A 175 -14.58 2.34 -23.58
CA TYR A 175 -13.15 2.34 -23.30
C TYR A 175 -12.91 2.86 -21.88
N LYS A 176 -12.03 2.21 -21.09
CA LYS A 176 -11.80 2.54 -19.68
C LYS A 176 -10.40 3.13 -19.48
N PHE A 177 -10.37 4.38 -19.03
CA PHE A 177 -9.18 5.11 -18.59
C PHE A 177 -8.95 4.91 -17.08
N LYS A 178 -7.80 5.35 -16.56
CA LYS A 178 -7.44 5.19 -15.13
C LYS A 178 -8.41 5.89 -14.17
N LYS A 179 -9.11 6.94 -14.62
CA LYS A 179 -10.09 7.71 -13.82
C LYS A 179 -11.41 8.06 -14.55
N ALA A 180 -11.63 7.55 -15.76
CA ALA A 180 -12.83 7.87 -16.56
C ALA A 180 -13.20 6.70 -17.50
N ARG A 181 -14.34 6.83 -18.19
CA ARG A 181 -14.73 5.93 -19.29
C ARG A 181 -15.29 6.72 -20.46
N MET A 182 -15.08 6.22 -21.68
CA MET A 182 -15.98 6.46 -22.79
C MET A 182 -17.08 5.41 -22.75
N ASP A 183 -18.32 5.84 -22.96
CA ASP A 183 -19.51 5.01 -23.17
C ASP A 183 -20.29 5.65 -24.32
N CYS A 184 -20.51 4.92 -25.42
CA CYS A 184 -21.27 5.39 -26.57
C CYS A 184 -22.22 4.30 -27.07
N ILE A 185 -23.53 4.54 -26.97
CA ILE A 185 -24.56 3.68 -27.58
C ILE A 185 -24.35 3.64 -29.11
N ILE A 186 -23.92 2.52 -29.68
CA ILE A 186 -23.78 2.35 -31.13
C ILE A 186 -25.09 1.86 -31.78
N PHE A 187 -25.83 0.99 -31.09
CA PHE A 187 -27.08 0.38 -31.55
C PHE A 187 -28.13 0.47 -30.44
N GLY A 188 -29.41 0.63 -30.79
CA GLY A 188 -30.51 0.79 -29.84
C GLY A 188 -30.66 2.19 -29.23
N GLU A 189 -31.64 2.32 -28.33
CA GLU A 189 -31.99 3.54 -27.57
C GLU A 189 -32.17 3.21 -26.08
N GLY A 190 -32.09 4.22 -25.20
CA GLY A 190 -32.34 4.09 -23.76
C GLY A 190 -31.11 4.19 -22.85
N THR A 191 -31.32 4.49 -21.56
CA THR A 191 -30.29 4.47 -20.51
C THR A 191 -30.23 3.11 -19.84
N VAL A 192 -29.03 2.52 -19.76
CA VAL A 192 -28.77 1.36 -18.89
C VAL A 192 -28.81 1.84 -17.43
N GLU A 193 -29.48 1.08 -16.54
CA GLU A 193 -29.38 1.31 -15.09
C GLU A 193 -27.95 1.01 -14.61
N GLU A 194 -27.33 1.93 -13.87
CA GLU A 194 -25.93 1.78 -13.43
C GLU A 194 -25.74 0.73 -12.34
N THR A 195 -25.81 -0.55 -12.72
CA THR A 195 -25.20 -1.65 -11.97
C THR A 195 -23.67 -1.56 -12.10
N SER A 196 -23.08 -0.61 -11.36
CA SER A 196 -21.66 -0.18 -11.44
C SER A 196 -20.62 -1.21 -10.97
N ASN A 197 -20.94 -2.49 -11.08
CA ASN A 197 -20.06 -3.62 -10.80
C ASN A 197 -19.10 -3.86 -11.98
N THR A 198 -18.06 -3.04 -12.08
CA THR A 198 -16.75 -3.53 -12.57
C THR A 198 -15.83 -3.73 -11.38
N LEU A 199 -15.58 -5.00 -11.04
CA LEU A 199 -14.41 -5.34 -10.25
C LEU A 199 -13.17 -4.90 -11.03
N LEU A 200 -12.46 -3.92 -10.50
CA LEU A 200 -11.17 -3.49 -11.04
C LEU A 200 -10.14 -4.61 -10.84
N PRO A 201 -9.15 -4.78 -11.73
CA PRO A 201 -7.86 -5.28 -11.29
C PRO A 201 -7.31 -4.25 -10.29
N THR A 202 -7.25 -4.62 -9.02
CA THR A 202 -6.76 -3.74 -7.94
C THR A 202 -5.27 -3.85 -7.73
N GLU A 203 -4.61 -4.78 -8.41
CA GLU A 203 -3.17 -5.01 -8.41
C GLU A 203 -2.66 -5.17 -9.85
N SER A 204 -1.43 -4.73 -10.08
CA SER A 204 -0.63 -4.96 -11.30
C SER A 204 0.80 -5.27 -10.88
N ASP A 205 1.57 -5.90 -11.77
CA ASP A 205 3.01 -6.07 -11.59
C ASP A 205 3.70 -4.70 -11.67
N TYR A 206 3.93 -4.10 -10.50
CA TYR A 206 4.48 -2.76 -10.38
C TYR A 206 5.99 -2.72 -10.68
N LEU A 207 6.70 -3.85 -10.62
CA LEU A 207 8.11 -3.92 -11.04
C LEU A 207 8.22 -3.90 -12.56
N LYS A 208 7.28 -4.54 -13.26
CA LYS A 208 7.13 -4.37 -14.71
C LYS A 208 6.76 -2.95 -15.10
N ASP A 209 5.84 -2.30 -14.39
CA ASP A 209 5.53 -0.87 -14.60
C ASP A 209 6.76 0.02 -14.32
N GLN A 210 7.60 -0.33 -13.35
CA GLN A 210 8.86 0.35 -13.03
C GLN A 210 9.93 0.19 -14.12
N ASN A 211 10.10 -1.00 -14.68
CA ASN A 211 11.13 -1.27 -15.69
C ASN A 211 10.97 -0.36 -16.93
N TYR A 212 9.74 0.00 -17.33
CA TYR A 212 9.52 0.99 -18.39
C TYR A 212 10.00 2.41 -18.05
N ILE A 213 10.01 2.77 -16.76
CA ILE A 213 10.54 4.06 -16.26
C ILE A 213 12.07 4.01 -16.23
N ASP A 214 12.64 2.89 -15.80
CA ASP A 214 14.08 2.63 -15.82
C ASP A 214 14.66 2.71 -17.25
N ASP A 215 14.05 2.01 -18.20
CA ASP A 215 14.39 2.06 -19.63
C ASP A 215 14.30 3.49 -20.18
N ALA A 216 13.23 4.24 -19.83
CA ALA A 216 13.06 5.62 -20.25
C ALA A 216 14.17 6.54 -19.71
N LEU A 217 14.57 6.40 -18.44
CA LEU A 217 15.68 7.17 -17.86
C LEU A 217 17.01 6.83 -18.54
N LEU A 218 17.24 5.56 -18.89
CA LEU A 218 18.42 5.12 -19.66
C LEU A 218 18.40 5.66 -21.10
N ASP A 219 17.24 5.76 -21.75
CA ASP A 219 17.09 6.37 -23.08
C ASP A 219 17.25 7.89 -23.07
N GLU A 220 16.81 8.58 -22.02
CA GLU A 220 17.12 10.00 -21.82
C GLU A 220 18.63 10.22 -21.60
N ALA A 221 19.29 9.36 -20.81
CA ALA A 221 20.74 9.42 -20.59
C ALA A 221 21.58 9.17 -21.87
N LYS A 222 21.02 8.51 -22.90
CA LYS A 222 21.68 8.37 -24.21
C LYS A 222 21.73 9.69 -24.99
N LYS A 223 20.84 10.66 -24.72
CA LYS A 223 20.76 11.97 -25.40
C LYS A 223 21.85 12.95 -24.92
N SER A 224 21.86 14.17 -25.47
CA SER A 224 22.90 15.18 -25.25
C SER A 224 22.41 16.38 -24.44
N TYR A 225 21.96 16.13 -23.21
CA TYR A 225 21.72 17.18 -22.21
C TYR A 225 23.08 17.66 -21.65
N SER A 226 23.29 18.97 -21.54
CA SER A 226 24.51 19.55 -20.96
C SER A 226 24.25 19.99 -19.51
N LEU A 227 25.31 20.23 -18.74
CA LEU A 227 25.18 20.84 -17.40
C LEU A 227 24.43 22.20 -17.47
N ASP A 228 24.54 22.94 -18.58
CA ASP A 228 23.86 24.21 -18.77
C ASP A 228 22.33 24.09 -18.97
N ASN A 229 21.86 22.93 -19.44
CA ASN A 229 20.45 22.61 -19.64
C ASN A 229 20.22 21.10 -19.36
N PRO A 230 20.25 20.69 -18.08
CA PRO A 230 20.06 19.30 -17.69
C PRO A 230 18.58 18.93 -17.77
N LEU A 231 18.28 17.68 -18.10
CA LEU A 231 16.92 17.16 -17.93
C LEU A 231 16.66 16.92 -16.44
N ILE A 232 15.57 17.46 -15.90
CA ILE A 232 15.11 17.18 -14.54
C ILE A 232 13.78 16.43 -14.61
N VAL A 233 13.75 15.20 -14.10
CA VAL A 233 12.54 14.36 -14.02
C VAL A 233 12.07 14.31 -12.56
N VAL A 234 11.06 15.12 -12.23
CA VAL A 234 10.46 15.17 -10.87
C VAL A 234 9.52 13.98 -10.65
N ASN A 235 9.55 13.38 -9.45
CA ASN A 235 8.72 12.23 -9.06
C ASN A 235 8.81 11.03 -10.05
N PRO A 236 10.01 10.54 -10.41
CA PRO A 236 10.23 9.60 -11.51
C PRO A 236 9.33 8.35 -11.43
N TYR A 237 9.21 7.74 -10.24
CA TYR A 237 8.41 6.52 -10.00
C TYR A 237 7.00 6.79 -9.46
N GLY A 238 6.56 8.05 -9.46
CA GLY A 238 5.20 8.47 -9.08
C GLY A 238 4.86 8.37 -7.58
N ASN A 239 5.76 7.84 -6.76
CA ASN A 239 5.57 7.51 -5.35
C ASN A 239 6.37 8.38 -4.35
N SER A 240 7.35 9.18 -4.80
CA SER A 240 8.09 10.13 -3.94
C SER A 240 8.21 11.53 -4.59
N PRO A 241 7.20 12.38 -4.45
CA PRO A 241 7.09 13.66 -5.18
C PRO A 241 8.10 14.75 -4.75
N LEU A 242 8.84 14.54 -3.67
CA LEU A 242 9.88 15.47 -3.18
C LEU A 242 11.29 15.05 -3.62
N THR A 243 11.35 14.31 -4.73
CA THR A 243 12.58 13.87 -5.38
C THR A 243 12.55 14.11 -6.89
N ALA A 244 13.71 14.08 -7.53
CA ALA A 244 13.86 14.10 -8.98
C ALA A 244 15.13 13.34 -9.42
N ILE A 245 15.25 13.01 -10.70
CA ILE A 245 16.53 12.65 -11.34
C ILE A 245 17.01 13.83 -12.18
N ALA A 246 18.30 14.17 -12.09
CA ALA A 246 18.97 15.11 -12.98
C ALA A 246 19.86 14.35 -13.97
N ILE A 247 19.66 14.56 -15.28
CA ILE A 247 20.39 13.88 -16.36
C ILE A 247 21.14 14.90 -17.23
N PHE A 248 22.46 14.75 -17.34
CA PHE A 248 23.32 15.55 -18.21
C PHE A 248 24.66 14.85 -18.52
N LYS A 249 25.42 15.43 -19.44
CA LYS A 249 26.77 14.99 -19.81
C LYS A 249 27.81 16.09 -19.61
N THR A 250 29.04 15.65 -19.38
CA THR A 250 30.26 16.48 -19.33
C THR A 250 31.23 15.98 -20.40
N GLU A 251 32.07 16.88 -20.93
CA GLU A 251 33.07 16.50 -21.95
C GLU A 251 34.18 15.62 -21.36
N GLU A 252 34.54 15.89 -20.10
CA GLU A 252 35.55 15.17 -19.31
C GLU A 252 34.90 14.47 -18.10
N GLU A 253 35.63 13.49 -17.53
CA GLU A 253 35.20 12.69 -16.38
C GLU A 253 35.36 13.47 -15.05
N THR A 254 34.25 13.86 -14.42
CA THR A 254 34.23 14.75 -13.24
C THR A 254 33.31 14.22 -12.15
N SER A 255 33.65 14.50 -10.89
CA SER A 255 32.69 14.36 -9.79
C SER A 255 31.65 15.48 -9.88
N VAL A 256 30.51 15.28 -9.22
CA VAL A 256 29.46 16.32 -9.12
C VAL A 256 29.06 16.51 -7.67
N LYS A 257 29.36 17.69 -7.12
CA LYS A 257 28.82 18.13 -5.83
C LYS A 257 27.45 18.77 -6.06
N LEU A 258 26.39 18.08 -5.65
CA LEU A 258 25.03 18.62 -5.62
C LEU A 258 24.74 19.26 -4.26
N THR A 259 24.17 20.46 -4.26
CA THR A 259 23.56 21.10 -3.09
C THR A 259 22.11 21.44 -3.39
N VAL A 260 21.19 20.81 -2.66
CA VAL A 260 19.75 21.10 -2.68
C VAL A 260 19.47 22.15 -1.61
N LYS A 261 19.14 23.37 -2.01
CA LYS A 261 19.03 24.52 -1.09
C LYS A 261 17.89 24.36 -0.10
N GLY A 262 18.17 24.68 1.16
CA GLY A 262 17.16 24.89 2.18
C GLY A 262 16.60 26.32 2.13
N LYS A 263 15.47 26.57 2.81
CA LYS A 263 14.99 27.93 3.09
C LYS A 263 15.95 28.74 3.98
N LYS A 264 16.89 28.07 4.65
CA LYS A 264 18.02 28.64 5.41
C LYS A 264 19.31 27.88 5.07
N PRO A 265 20.50 28.49 5.13
CA PRO A 265 21.76 27.82 4.76
C PRO A 265 22.12 26.59 5.62
N GLN A 266 21.62 26.48 6.86
CA GLN A 266 21.83 25.26 7.66
C GLN A 266 21.00 24.06 7.17
N ASP A 267 19.91 24.30 6.44
CA ASP A 267 19.00 23.28 5.89
C ASP A 267 19.34 22.92 4.42
N ASP A 268 20.51 23.38 3.94
CA ASP A 268 21.13 22.97 2.66
C ASP A 268 21.57 21.50 2.74
N ILE A 269 21.09 20.69 1.79
CA ILE A 269 21.42 19.27 1.70
C ILE A 269 22.49 19.08 0.63
N THR A 270 23.71 18.74 1.03
CA THR A 270 24.86 18.55 0.12
C THR A 270 25.24 17.07 0.00
N THR A 271 25.54 16.63 -1.21
CA THR A 271 26.21 15.35 -1.51
C THR A 271 27.29 15.53 -2.57
N VAL A 272 28.12 14.50 -2.77
CA VAL A 272 29.07 14.40 -3.88
C VAL A 272 28.86 13.04 -4.52
N PHE A 273 28.67 13.02 -5.84
CA PHE A 273 28.60 11.80 -6.64
C PHE A 273 29.96 11.47 -7.25
N ASP A 274 30.16 10.18 -7.57
CA ASP A 274 31.40 9.68 -8.15
C ASP A 274 31.67 10.26 -9.54
N LYS A 275 32.89 10.01 -10.06
CA LYS A 275 33.36 10.55 -11.34
C LYS A 275 32.67 9.86 -12.52
N GLU A 276 32.03 10.66 -13.38
CA GLU A 276 31.33 10.18 -14.57
C GLU A 276 31.42 11.16 -15.75
N THR A 277 31.06 10.67 -16.94
CA THR A 277 30.80 11.52 -18.14
C THR A 277 29.31 11.63 -18.47
N THR A 278 28.51 10.64 -18.06
CA THR A 278 27.03 10.63 -18.19
C THR A 278 26.41 10.55 -16.81
N HIS A 279 25.88 11.68 -16.36
CA HIS A 279 25.39 11.89 -15.00
C HIS A 279 23.90 11.55 -14.92
N ILE A 280 23.53 10.62 -14.05
CA ILE A 280 22.13 10.28 -13.71
C ILE A 280 21.98 10.44 -12.19
N LEU A 281 21.76 11.67 -11.74
CA LEU A 281 21.96 12.06 -10.33
C LEU A 281 20.62 12.15 -9.59
N PRO A 282 20.44 11.42 -8.47
CA PRO A 282 19.24 11.51 -7.67
C PRO A 282 19.24 12.81 -6.84
N VAL A 283 18.16 13.57 -6.94
CA VAL A 283 17.90 14.80 -6.21
C VAL A 283 16.87 14.50 -5.12
N TYR A 284 17.31 14.52 -3.86
CA TYR A 284 16.46 14.36 -2.67
C TYR A 284 16.41 15.66 -1.86
N GLY A 285 15.27 15.97 -1.23
CA GLY A 285 15.16 17.11 -0.32
C GLY A 285 14.42 18.32 -0.89
N LEU A 286 13.55 18.13 -1.89
CA LEU A 286 12.73 19.21 -2.46
C LEU A 286 11.60 19.62 -1.49
N TYR A 287 11.13 20.86 -1.61
CA TYR A 287 9.97 21.37 -0.87
C TYR A 287 8.65 21.15 -1.64
N PRO A 288 7.52 20.84 -0.95
CA PRO A 288 6.21 20.65 -1.58
C PRO A 288 5.58 21.95 -2.10
N GLY A 289 5.04 21.93 -3.31
CA GLY A 289 4.35 23.07 -3.94
C GLY A 289 5.22 24.29 -4.27
N ASP A 290 6.52 24.21 -4.03
CA ASP A 290 7.46 25.33 -4.05
C ASP A 290 8.61 25.09 -5.04
N THR A 291 9.43 26.11 -5.28
CA THR A 291 10.58 26.06 -6.18
C THR A 291 11.88 25.92 -5.38
N THR A 292 12.45 24.72 -5.39
CA THR A 292 13.74 24.43 -4.73
C THR A 292 14.90 24.75 -5.68
N THR A 293 15.94 25.41 -5.17
CA THR A 293 17.15 25.71 -5.94
C THR A 293 18.17 24.58 -5.79
N LEU A 294 18.67 24.07 -6.91
CA LEU A 294 19.78 23.12 -6.99
C LEU A 294 21.05 23.87 -7.42
N VAL A 295 22.18 23.54 -6.79
CA VAL A 295 23.51 23.99 -7.22
C VAL A 295 24.36 22.75 -7.51
N PHE A 296 24.84 22.64 -8.74
CA PHE A 296 25.76 21.60 -9.21
C PHE A 296 27.15 22.24 -9.37
N LEU A 297 28.18 21.65 -8.76
CA LEU A 297 29.57 22.09 -8.86
C LEU A 297 30.45 20.92 -9.32
N LEU A 298 31.24 21.14 -10.36
CA LEU A 298 32.18 20.18 -10.94
C LEU A 298 33.60 20.32 -10.34
N ASP A 299 34.49 19.36 -10.62
CA ASP A 299 35.87 19.32 -10.12
C ASP A 299 36.74 20.50 -10.63
N ASP A 300 36.42 21.06 -11.80
CA ASP A 300 37.12 22.20 -12.41
C ASP A 300 36.72 23.57 -11.83
N GLY A 301 35.68 23.60 -10.99
CA GLY A 301 35.08 24.81 -10.45
C GLY A 301 33.89 25.37 -11.25
N SER A 302 33.47 24.70 -12.33
CA SER A 302 32.26 25.06 -13.07
C SER A 302 31.01 24.83 -12.21
N GLU A 303 30.24 25.89 -11.99
CA GLU A 303 29.01 25.88 -11.18
C GLU A 303 27.77 26.18 -12.03
N LYS A 304 26.70 25.40 -11.81
CA LYS A 304 25.37 25.67 -12.37
C LYS A 304 24.31 25.70 -11.28
N THR A 305 23.47 26.74 -11.33
CA THR A 305 22.21 26.80 -10.58
C THR A 305 21.02 26.40 -11.47
N VAL A 306 20.12 25.57 -10.94
CA VAL A 306 18.87 25.15 -11.60
C VAL A 306 17.71 25.27 -10.60
N SER A 307 16.54 25.75 -11.05
CA SER A 307 15.34 25.84 -10.22
C SER A 307 14.37 24.70 -10.55
N VAL A 308 13.96 23.94 -9.54
CA VAL A 308 13.06 22.79 -9.68
C VAL A 308 11.79 23.03 -8.87
N LYS A 309 10.64 23.04 -9.54
CA LYS A 309 9.33 23.18 -8.90
C LYS A 309 8.66 21.82 -8.73
N THR A 310 8.06 21.58 -7.57
CA THR A 310 7.17 20.43 -7.34
C THR A 310 5.69 20.85 -7.36
N ASP A 311 4.80 19.87 -7.48
CA ASP A 311 3.37 20.08 -7.22
C ASP A 311 3.08 20.20 -5.72
N SER A 312 1.97 20.86 -5.39
CA SER A 312 1.43 20.87 -4.03
C SER A 312 0.89 19.49 -3.65
N ILE A 313 1.33 18.96 -2.52
CA ILE A 313 0.87 17.67 -2.00
C ILE A 313 -0.53 17.81 -1.39
N LYS A 314 -1.44 16.88 -1.70
CA LYS A 314 -2.81 16.88 -1.17
C LYS A 314 -2.85 16.21 0.20
N ALA A 315 -2.60 16.99 1.24
CA ALA A 315 -2.75 16.56 2.62
C ALA A 315 -2.75 17.77 3.57
N ASP A 316 -3.42 17.63 4.72
CA ASP A 316 -2.99 18.31 5.95
C ASP A 316 -1.72 17.59 6.48
N LEU A 317 -0.64 17.73 5.72
CA LEU A 317 0.72 17.41 6.11
C LEU A 317 1.34 18.66 6.73
N ASP A 318 0.80 19.08 7.87
CA ASP A 318 1.24 20.27 8.58
C ASP A 318 2.74 20.22 8.91
N THR A 319 3.39 21.37 8.77
CA THR A 319 4.80 21.55 9.14
C THR A 319 4.97 21.30 10.63
N GLY A 320 5.91 20.40 10.98
CA GLY A 320 6.14 20.01 12.37
C GLY A 320 6.67 21.15 13.22
N VAL A 321 6.25 21.22 14.49
CA VAL A 321 6.74 22.25 15.42
C VAL A 321 8.06 21.78 16.01
N VAL A 322 9.16 22.30 15.47
CA VAL A 322 10.54 22.01 15.92
C VAL A 322 11.02 22.97 17.00
N LYS A 323 11.53 22.42 18.09
CA LYS A 323 12.33 23.10 19.12
C LYS A 323 13.75 22.54 19.08
N ILE A 324 14.75 23.40 18.90
CA ILE A 324 16.16 23.06 19.10
C ILE A 324 16.58 23.70 20.42
N LEU A 325 16.90 22.87 21.41
CA LEU A 325 17.21 23.31 22.77
C LEU A 325 18.72 23.40 23.01
N ASP A 326 19.53 22.52 22.39
CA ASP A 326 20.97 22.73 22.24
C ASP A 326 21.43 22.47 20.79
N SER A 327 21.75 23.55 20.08
CA SER A 327 22.27 23.52 18.71
C SER A 327 23.70 23.00 18.60
N LYS A 328 24.44 22.87 19.72
CA LYS A 328 25.78 22.24 19.77
C LYS A 328 25.74 20.75 19.48
N TYR A 329 24.65 20.06 19.88
CA TYR A 329 24.47 18.63 19.67
C TYR A 329 23.47 18.31 18.54
N TYR A 330 22.67 19.29 18.11
CA TYR A 330 21.79 19.13 16.95
C TYR A 330 22.58 19.07 15.63
N ASN A 331 22.51 17.93 14.93
CA ASN A 331 23.10 17.81 13.60
C ASN A 331 22.08 18.23 12.52
N TYR A 332 22.30 19.40 11.91
CA TYR A 332 21.53 19.93 10.78
C TYR A 332 21.64 19.07 9.51
N SER A 333 22.71 18.29 9.33
CA SER A 333 22.84 17.35 8.20
C SER A 333 21.98 16.09 8.32
N LYS A 334 21.13 15.98 9.36
CA LYS A 334 20.18 14.88 9.59
C LYS A 334 18.74 15.40 9.59
N LEU A 335 17.92 14.88 8.67
CA LEU A 335 16.46 15.01 8.75
C LEU A 335 15.91 14.08 9.84
N THR A 336 14.69 14.35 10.29
CA THR A 336 13.91 13.46 11.15
C THR A 336 12.87 12.77 10.30
N PHE A 337 13.07 11.47 10.03
CA PHE A 337 12.13 10.61 9.32
C PHE A 337 11.11 10.03 10.30
N VAL A 338 9.87 9.87 9.86
CA VAL A 338 8.79 9.21 10.61
C VAL A 338 8.05 8.22 9.71
N SER A 339 7.60 7.11 10.29
CA SER A 339 6.57 6.25 9.71
C SER A 339 5.22 6.60 10.33
N SER A 340 4.31 7.17 9.55
CA SER A 340 2.95 7.55 9.95
C SER A 340 2.07 6.32 10.24
N GLU A 341 1.01 6.52 11.01
CA GLU A 341 -0.18 5.67 10.93
C GLU A 341 -0.84 5.75 9.53
N SER A 342 -1.91 4.99 9.27
CA SER A 342 -2.69 5.05 8.02
C SER A 342 -3.33 6.44 7.84
N ARG A 343 -2.83 7.22 6.88
CA ARG A 343 -3.31 8.57 6.52
C ARG A 343 -4.17 8.54 5.26
N GLU A 344 -5.23 9.35 5.22
CA GLU A 344 -6.12 9.48 4.04
C GLU A 344 -5.39 9.94 2.76
N ASP A 345 -4.26 10.64 2.90
CA ASP A 345 -3.39 11.06 1.79
C ASP A 345 -2.52 9.94 1.20
N GLY A 346 -2.40 8.81 1.90
CA GLY A 346 -1.63 7.64 1.48
C GLY A 346 -0.10 7.76 1.59
N TYR A 347 0.44 8.73 2.35
CA TYR A 347 1.87 8.88 2.61
C TYR A 347 2.27 8.29 3.97
N GLY A 348 2.76 7.04 3.97
CA GLY A 348 3.22 6.37 5.19
C GLY A 348 4.57 6.85 5.70
N ILE A 349 5.44 7.45 4.88
CA ILE A 349 6.71 8.02 5.36
C ILE A 349 6.79 9.51 5.05
N ALA A 350 7.29 10.29 6.01
CA ALA A 350 7.69 11.70 5.82
C ALA A 350 9.07 11.98 6.45
N ALA A 351 9.72 13.08 6.06
CA ALA A 351 10.91 13.60 6.76
C ALA A 351 10.94 15.13 6.85
N TYR A 352 11.35 15.61 8.03
CA TYR A 352 11.34 17.02 8.43
C TYR A 352 12.76 17.56 8.67
N ASP A 353 13.01 18.83 8.32
CA ASP A 353 14.28 19.53 8.58
C ASP A 353 14.28 20.36 9.88
N SER A 354 15.26 21.25 10.07
CA SER A 354 15.42 22.03 11.31
C SER A 354 14.43 23.18 11.45
N ALA A 355 13.70 23.52 10.39
CA ALA A 355 12.58 24.45 10.43
C ALA A 355 11.23 23.74 10.69
N GLY A 356 11.19 22.41 10.61
CA GLY A 356 9.95 21.64 10.61
C GLY A 356 9.28 21.54 9.23
N ASP A 357 9.97 21.99 8.18
CA ASP A 357 9.51 21.82 6.80
C ASP A 357 9.70 20.38 6.33
N ILE A 358 8.76 19.91 5.52
CA ILE A 358 8.83 18.58 4.89
C ILE A 358 9.79 18.63 3.70
N ARG A 359 10.76 17.71 3.69
CA ARG A 359 11.79 17.55 2.65
C ARG A 359 11.75 16.19 1.95
N TYR A 360 10.92 15.27 2.45
CA TYR A 360 10.73 13.95 1.88
C TYR A 360 9.34 13.41 2.24
N ILE A 361 8.68 12.74 1.30
CA ILE A 361 7.55 11.83 1.56
C ILE A 361 7.61 10.62 0.63
N LEU A 362 7.05 9.49 1.06
CA LEU A 362 6.89 8.27 0.26
C LEU A 362 5.46 7.75 0.39
N LYS A 363 4.85 7.40 -0.74
CA LYS A 363 3.50 6.85 -0.83
C LYS A 363 3.47 5.35 -0.51
N GLY A 364 2.40 4.91 0.16
CA GLY A 364 2.21 3.55 0.67
C GLY A 364 2.31 3.53 2.19
N TYR A 365 1.68 2.55 2.85
CA TYR A 365 1.72 2.41 4.30
C TYR A 365 2.89 1.53 4.73
N SER A 366 3.59 1.94 5.79
CA SER A 366 4.56 1.08 6.49
C SER A 366 4.76 1.56 7.93
N ASP A 367 4.90 0.60 8.83
CA ASP A 367 5.33 0.81 10.22
C ASP A 367 6.83 1.17 10.35
N ILE A 368 7.65 0.83 9.36
CA ILE A 368 9.11 0.80 9.47
C ILE A 368 9.83 1.59 8.37
N PHE A 369 10.97 2.19 8.73
CA PHE A 369 11.84 2.90 7.79
C PHE A 369 13.28 2.82 8.28
N LYS A 370 14.08 1.90 7.72
CA LYS A 370 15.48 1.67 8.13
C LYS A 370 16.42 1.72 6.93
N ARG A 371 17.57 2.38 7.08
CA ARG A 371 18.63 2.38 6.06
C ARG A 371 19.52 1.14 6.20
N LEU A 372 19.68 0.44 5.10
CA LEU A 372 20.49 -0.77 4.97
C LEU A 372 21.98 -0.44 4.80
N LYS A 373 22.87 -1.41 5.04
CA LYS A 373 24.34 -1.25 4.94
C LYS A 373 24.84 -0.84 3.54
N ASN A 374 24.08 -1.16 2.49
CA ASN A 374 24.37 -0.73 1.12
C ASN A 374 23.92 0.71 0.83
N GLY A 375 23.17 1.36 1.72
CA GLY A 375 22.70 2.74 1.59
C GLY A 375 21.25 2.90 1.13
N ASN A 376 20.65 1.85 0.57
CA ASN A 376 19.22 1.81 0.28
C ASN A 376 18.39 1.79 1.58
N ILE A 377 17.08 1.97 1.45
CA ILE A 377 16.10 1.90 2.53
C ILE A 377 15.35 0.57 2.44
N MET A 378 14.89 0.04 3.57
CA MET A 378 13.84 -0.96 3.62
C MET A 378 12.59 -0.36 4.26
N VAL A 379 11.43 -0.63 3.66
CA VAL A 379 10.09 -0.39 4.23
C VAL A 379 9.22 -1.65 4.04
N ALA A 380 8.05 -1.68 4.64
CA ALA A 380 7.05 -2.73 4.38
C ALA A 380 6.55 -2.67 2.93
N SER A 381 6.23 -3.82 2.36
CA SER A 381 5.46 -3.88 1.11
C SER A 381 4.08 -3.23 1.33
N SER A 382 3.63 -2.37 0.41
CA SER A 382 2.30 -1.73 0.53
C SER A 382 1.12 -2.69 0.25
N ARG A 383 1.42 -3.97 0.02
CA ARG A 383 0.47 -5.06 -0.17
C ARG A 383 0.24 -5.78 1.16
N LEU A 384 -0.98 -6.24 1.42
CA LEU A 384 -1.38 -6.88 2.67
C LEU A 384 -1.73 -8.36 2.47
N LEU A 385 -1.36 -9.19 3.45
CA LEU A 385 -1.94 -10.52 3.67
C LEU A 385 -3.23 -10.41 4.49
N LYS A 386 -3.23 -9.55 5.51
CA LYS A 386 -4.37 -9.24 6.39
C LYS A 386 -4.31 -7.77 6.84
N ALA A 387 -5.47 -7.11 6.90
CA ALA A 387 -5.58 -5.74 7.39
C ALA A 387 -5.49 -5.66 8.93
N PRO A 388 -4.97 -4.57 9.52
CA PRO A 388 -4.54 -3.34 8.85
C PRO A 388 -3.07 -3.34 8.39
N ASN A 389 -2.18 -4.12 9.02
CA ASN A 389 -0.72 -3.98 8.88
C ASN A 389 0.06 -5.32 8.79
N HIS A 390 -0.57 -6.43 8.38
CA HIS A 390 0.16 -7.68 8.11
C HIS A 390 0.51 -7.72 6.62
N TYR A 391 1.73 -7.28 6.30
CA TYR A 391 2.20 -7.02 4.93
C TYR A 391 2.68 -8.30 4.24
N THR A 392 2.77 -8.29 2.90
CA THR A 392 3.32 -9.44 2.14
C THR A 392 4.82 -9.68 2.38
N GLY A 393 5.50 -8.69 2.97
CA GLY A 393 6.92 -8.73 3.23
C GLY A 393 7.56 -7.33 3.22
N LEU A 394 8.82 -7.25 2.77
CA LEU A 394 9.67 -6.05 2.86
C LEU A 394 10.19 -5.63 1.48
N ILE A 395 10.15 -4.33 1.17
CA ILE A 395 10.67 -3.78 -0.09
C ILE A 395 11.95 -2.95 0.15
N GLU A 396 13.02 -3.31 -0.58
CA GLU A 396 14.24 -2.52 -0.66
C GLU A 396 14.08 -1.45 -1.74
N ILE A 397 14.21 -0.19 -1.33
CA ILE A 397 14.03 0.98 -2.19
C ILE A 397 15.21 1.95 -2.09
N ASP A 398 15.37 2.84 -3.07
CA ASP A 398 15.99 4.14 -2.81
C ASP A 398 14.92 5.23 -2.57
N LEU A 399 15.37 6.45 -2.29
CA LEU A 399 14.47 7.53 -1.91
C LEU A 399 13.68 8.10 -3.10
N CYS A 400 14.13 7.95 -4.35
CA CYS A 400 13.29 8.25 -5.50
C CYS A 400 12.10 7.27 -5.63
N GLY A 401 12.11 6.19 -4.85
CA GLY A 401 11.04 5.20 -4.80
C GLY A 401 11.20 4.07 -5.81
N LYS A 402 12.38 3.93 -6.43
CA LYS A 402 12.76 2.72 -7.17
C LYS A 402 12.93 1.56 -6.21
N VAL A 403 12.20 0.47 -6.47
CA VAL A 403 12.31 -0.81 -5.79
C VAL A 403 13.38 -1.67 -6.48
N TYR A 404 14.31 -2.21 -5.70
CA TYR A 404 15.36 -3.12 -6.17
C TYR A 404 14.99 -4.58 -5.86
N ASN A 405 14.39 -4.84 -4.69
CA ASN A 405 13.98 -6.18 -4.27
C ASN A 405 12.69 -6.11 -3.44
N ASP A 406 11.68 -6.92 -3.75
CA ASP A 406 10.47 -7.17 -2.94
C ASP A 406 10.57 -8.57 -2.34
N TYR A 407 10.86 -8.64 -1.04
CA TYR A 407 11.01 -9.88 -0.30
C TYR A 407 9.65 -10.38 0.14
N ILE A 408 9.17 -11.43 -0.52
CA ILE A 408 7.92 -12.13 -0.21
C ILE A 408 8.19 -13.12 0.91
N ILE A 409 7.36 -13.08 1.96
CA ILE A 409 7.52 -13.91 3.16
C ILE A 409 6.23 -14.75 3.34
N PRO A 410 6.29 -16.07 3.58
CA PRO A 410 5.12 -16.93 3.74
C PRO A 410 4.12 -16.45 4.81
N GLY A 411 4.60 -16.20 6.04
CA GLY A 411 3.82 -15.58 7.11
C GLY A 411 3.75 -14.04 7.03
N GLY A 412 4.22 -13.44 5.95
CA GLY A 412 4.31 -11.99 5.78
C GLY A 412 5.28 -11.28 6.72
N TYR A 413 5.13 -9.96 6.81
CA TYR A 413 5.90 -9.07 7.67
C TYR A 413 4.98 -8.19 8.54
N VAL A 414 5.40 -7.89 9.76
CA VAL A 414 4.73 -6.93 10.66
C VAL A 414 5.74 -6.28 11.61
N ASN A 415 5.51 -5.03 12.02
CA ASN A 415 6.17 -4.28 13.10
C ASN A 415 7.67 -3.97 13.00
N ASP A 416 8.57 -4.97 12.91
CA ASP A 416 10.02 -4.74 13.02
C ASP A 416 10.91 -5.79 12.32
N PHE A 417 12.07 -5.33 11.82
CA PHE A 417 13.10 -6.16 11.20
C PHE A 417 14.53 -5.65 11.50
N MET A 418 15.54 -6.53 11.37
CA MET A 418 16.96 -6.21 11.57
C MET A 418 17.85 -6.82 10.47
N GLU A 419 18.70 -6.00 9.85
CA GLU A 419 19.68 -6.46 8.86
C GLU A 419 20.94 -7.04 9.55
N LEU A 420 21.08 -8.36 9.53
CA LEU A 420 22.15 -9.15 10.16
C LEU A 420 23.53 -8.90 9.51
N LYS A 421 24.62 -9.37 10.14
CA LYS A 421 25.99 -9.07 9.66
C LYS A 421 26.31 -9.68 8.29
N ASN A 422 25.75 -10.85 7.98
CA ASN A 422 25.79 -11.52 6.66
C ASN A 422 25.02 -10.74 5.58
N GLY A 423 24.12 -9.83 5.95
CA GLY A 423 23.24 -9.07 5.05
C GLY A 423 21.78 -9.55 5.10
N ASN A 424 21.54 -10.74 5.64
CA ASN A 424 20.21 -11.34 5.78
C ASN A 424 19.29 -10.52 6.67
N LEU A 425 18.00 -10.71 6.49
CA LEU A 425 16.96 -9.97 7.20
C LEU A 425 16.35 -10.88 8.26
N LEU A 426 16.46 -10.51 9.53
CA LEU A 426 15.66 -11.11 10.59
C LEU A 426 14.39 -10.26 10.75
N ALA A 427 13.20 -10.85 10.66
CA ALA A 427 11.93 -10.12 10.59
C ALA A 427 10.84 -10.79 11.44
N ILE A 428 9.93 -9.99 12.00
CA ILE A 428 8.71 -10.49 12.64
C ILE A 428 7.66 -10.77 11.55
N GLY A 429 6.93 -11.88 11.69
CA GLY A 429 5.81 -12.28 10.84
C GLY A 429 4.71 -12.99 11.64
N ASN A 430 3.83 -13.67 10.91
CA ASN A 430 2.64 -14.37 11.39
C ASN A 430 2.75 -15.87 11.05
N SER A 431 1.79 -16.71 11.43
CA SER A 431 1.75 -18.08 10.88
C SER A 431 1.47 -18.05 9.37
N ILE A 432 1.95 -19.06 8.64
CA ILE A 432 1.77 -19.16 7.16
C ILE A 432 0.28 -19.26 6.78
N ASP A 433 -0.56 -19.79 7.67
CA ASP A 433 -2.01 -19.89 7.51
C ASP A 433 -2.79 -18.72 8.17
N LEU A 434 -2.08 -17.72 8.71
CA LEU A 434 -2.59 -16.52 9.38
C LEU A 434 -3.56 -16.78 10.55
N LYS A 435 -3.57 -18.00 11.11
CA LYS A 435 -4.31 -18.31 12.35
C LYS A 435 -3.70 -17.68 13.60
N THR A 436 -2.42 -17.31 13.53
CA THR A 436 -1.71 -16.61 14.60
C THR A 436 -0.94 -15.44 14.02
N LEU A 437 -0.86 -14.35 14.76
CA LEU A 437 -0.33 -13.08 14.30
C LEU A 437 0.79 -12.61 15.22
N SER A 438 1.75 -11.90 14.63
CA SER A 438 2.85 -11.27 15.37
C SER A 438 3.64 -12.25 16.27
N ASP A 439 3.75 -13.52 15.91
CA ASP A 439 4.33 -14.59 16.75
C ASP A 439 5.29 -15.56 16.03
N HIS A 440 5.69 -15.25 14.79
CA HIS A 440 6.79 -15.91 14.08
C HIS A 440 7.98 -14.98 13.86
N ILE A 441 9.22 -15.51 13.89
CA ILE A 441 10.45 -14.79 13.52
C ILE A 441 11.19 -15.51 12.39
N TYR A 442 11.33 -14.84 11.25
CA TYR A 442 11.99 -15.38 10.06
C TYR A 442 13.41 -14.83 9.86
N GLU A 443 14.37 -15.65 9.44
CA GLU A 443 15.58 -15.15 8.75
C GLU A 443 15.44 -15.43 7.24
N ILE A 444 15.53 -14.36 6.46
CA ILE A 444 15.41 -14.35 5.00
C ILE A 444 16.80 -14.18 4.41
N ASP A 445 17.21 -15.06 3.49
CA ASP A 445 18.44 -14.87 2.72
C ASP A 445 18.33 -13.62 1.85
N ARG A 446 19.32 -12.73 1.96
CA ARG A 446 19.29 -11.43 1.28
C ARG A 446 19.36 -11.54 -0.25
N THR A 447 19.82 -12.66 -0.79
CA THR A 447 20.09 -12.86 -2.23
C THR A 447 18.95 -13.61 -2.91
N THR A 448 18.39 -14.64 -2.27
CA THR A 448 17.33 -15.48 -2.86
C THR A 448 15.93 -15.15 -2.33
N GLY A 449 15.82 -14.53 -1.16
CA GLY A 449 14.56 -14.36 -0.43
C GLY A 449 14.05 -15.64 0.24
N GLU A 450 14.84 -16.72 0.24
CA GLU A 450 14.45 -17.98 0.90
C GLU A 450 14.44 -17.82 2.43
N ILE A 451 13.46 -18.43 3.08
CA ILE A 451 13.37 -18.50 4.54
C ILE A 451 14.33 -19.60 5.03
N ILE A 452 15.45 -19.19 5.62
CA ILE A 452 16.49 -20.10 6.15
C ILE A 452 16.38 -20.34 7.66
N TYR A 453 15.47 -19.62 8.32
CA TYR A 453 15.12 -19.78 9.74
C TYR A 453 13.67 -19.36 9.94
N ASP A 454 12.95 -20.12 10.77
CA ASP A 454 11.59 -19.85 11.21
C ASP A 454 11.50 -20.21 12.70
N LEU A 455 11.03 -19.29 13.53
CA LEU A 455 10.78 -19.48 14.96
C LEU A 455 9.33 -19.09 15.27
N ASP A 456 8.47 -20.09 15.31
CA ASP A 456 7.16 -20.05 15.99
C ASP A 456 7.38 -19.95 17.51
N ILE A 457 6.93 -18.85 18.12
CA ILE A 457 7.10 -18.57 19.55
C ILE A 457 6.24 -19.51 20.43
N LYS A 458 5.15 -20.11 19.93
CA LYS A 458 4.30 -21.03 20.71
C LYS A 458 5.04 -22.31 21.10
N ASN A 459 6.07 -22.71 20.35
CA ASN A 459 6.95 -23.84 20.73
C ASN A 459 7.91 -23.49 21.90
N LEU A 460 7.92 -22.25 22.39
CA LEU A 460 8.73 -21.81 23.53
C LEU A 460 7.90 -21.68 24.82
N LEU A 461 6.73 -21.05 24.71
CA LEU A 461 5.90 -20.61 25.83
C LEU A 461 4.43 -20.51 25.41
N GLU A 462 3.53 -20.86 26.33
CA GLU A 462 2.09 -20.62 26.20
C GLU A 462 1.62 -19.67 27.34
N PRO A 463 0.82 -18.63 27.05
CA PRO A 463 0.31 -17.71 28.07
C PRO A 463 -1.01 -18.19 28.68
N ILE A 464 -1.26 -17.84 29.95
CA ILE A 464 -2.52 -18.08 30.63
C ILE A 464 -3.59 -17.13 30.06
N MET A 465 -4.48 -17.68 29.25
CA MET A 465 -5.59 -16.94 28.61
C MET A 465 -6.45 -16.17 29.63
N GLY A 466 -6.85 -14.94 29.26
CA GLY A 466 -7.78 -14.13 30.04
C GLY A 466 -7.22 -13.43 31.29
N LYS A 467 -5.90 -13.53 31.56
CA LYS A 467 -5.26 -12.74 32.62
C LYS A 467 -5.09 -11.26 32.27
N ASN A 468 -4.81 -10.96 31.00
CA ASN A 468 -4.77 -9.60 30.45
C ASN A 468 -6.00 -9.41 29.54
N MET A 469 -6.65 -8.25 29.56
CA MET A 469 -7.95 -8.05 28.90
C MET A 469 -7.89 -8.10 27.37
N ASP A 470 -6.74 -7.76 26.77
CA ASP A 470 -6.57 -7.61 25.32
C ASP A 470 -5.94 -8.83 24.62
N VAL A 471 -5.63 -9.90 25.36
CA VAL A 471 -5.04 -11.13 24.80
C VAL A 471 -6.10 -11.94 24.05
N THR A 472 -5.95 -12.03 22.73
CA THR A 472 -6.70 -12.96 21.88
C THR A 472 -5.87 -14.23 21.61
N GLN A 473 -6.51 -15.32 21.16
CA GLN A 473 -5.78 -16.53 20.75
C GLN A 473 -4.99 -16.34 19.43
N GLU A 474 -5.41 -15.35 18.62
CA GLU A 474 -4.85 -15.01 17.31
C GLU A 474 -3.60 -14.14 17.47
N ASP A 475 -3.72 -12.93 18.04
CA ASP A 475 -2.60 -12.02 18.32
C ASP A 475 -2.27 -12.01 19.83
N TRP A 476 -1.79 -13.17 20.30
CA TRP A 476 -1.63 -13.46 21.73
C TRP A 476 -0.37 -12.82 22.33
N PHE A 477 0.72 -12.76 21.56
CA PHE A 477 2.01 -12.25 22.00
C PHE A 477 2.21 -10.78 21.60
N GLN A 478 1.73 -10.39 20.41
CA GLN A 478 1.94 -9.07 19.81
C GLN A 478 3.44 -8.70 19.75
N CYS A 479 4.26 -9.50 19.03
CA CYS A 479 5.67 -9.16 18.82
C CYS A 479 5.78 -7.86 18.02
N ASN A 480 6.34 -6.81 18.65
CA ASN A 480 6.33 -5.44 18.12
C ASN A 480 7.72 -4.77 18.08
N GLY A 481 8.77 -5.52 18.42
CA GLY A 481 10.15 -5.08 18.45
C GLY A 481 11.11 -6.26 18.48
N LEU A 482 12.19 -6.16 17.70
CA LEU A 482 13.11 -7.27 17.42
C LEU A 482 14.57 -6.80 17.51
N TRP A 483 15.39 -7.52 18.29
CA TRP A 483 16.83 -7.26 18.32
C TRP A 483 17.67 -8.54 18.38
N TYR A 484 18.73 -8.64 17.57
CA TYR A 484 19.69 -9.75 17.61
C TYR A 484 20.99 -9.35 18.31
N ASP A 485 21.19 -9.90 19.52
CA ASP A 485 22.46 -9.88 20.22
C ASP A 485 23.45 -10.87 19.59
N ARG A 486 24.19 -10.36 18.61
CA ARG A 486 25.30 -11.06 17.95
C ARG A 486 26.44 -11.46 18.90
N LYS A 487 26.55 -10.92 20.11
CA LYS A 487 27.60 -11.33 21.08
C LYS A 487 27.26 -12.67 21.72
N ASN A 488 25.98 -12.89 22.03
CA ASN A 488 25.49 -14.04 22.78
C ASN A 488 24.61 -15.01 21.94
N ASP A 489 24.58 -14.82 20.62
CA ASP A 489 23.69 -15.48 19.64
C ASP A 489 22.22 -15.55 20.12
N THR A 490 21.67 -14.41 20.51
CA THR A 490 20.36 -14.34 21.16
C THR A 490 19.45 -13.35 20.44
N ILE A 491 18.20 -13.73 20.19
CA ILE A 491 17.14 -12.85 19.69
C ILE A 491 16.33 -12.36 20.90
N LEU A 492 16.13 -11.06 21.04
CA LEU A 492 15.27 -10.42 22.03
C LEU A 492 13.98 -9.98 21.32
N LEU A 493 12.83 -10.28 21.93
CA LEU A 493 11.48 -10.08 21.38
C LEU A 493 10.59 -9.40 22.40
N SER A 494 9.95 -8.28 22.07
CA SER A 494 8.98 -7.60 22.93
C SER A 494 7.55 -8.03 22.59
N GLY A 495 6.91 -8.72 23.54
CA GLY A 495 5.50 -9.11 23.43
C GLY A 495 4.61 -8.10 24.15
N GLY A 496 3.89 -7.28 23.39
CA GLY A 496 3.04 -6.22 23.91
C GLY A 496 1.95 -6.75 24.85
N ASN A 497 1.16 -7.72 24.37
CA ASN A 497 -0.02 -8.22 25.07
C ASN A 497 0.31 -9.09 26.30
N VAL A 498 1.59 -9.47 26.45
CA VAL A 498 2.14 -10.25 27.58
C VAL A 498 3.09 -9.43 28.49
N ASN A 499 3.17 -8.10 28.33
CA ASN A 499 3.99 -7.21 29.18
C ASN A 499 5.45 -7.70 29.40
N SER A 500 6.04 -8.35 28.39
CA SER A 500 7.29 -9.11 28.56
C SER A 500 8.28 -8.88 27.43
N ILE A 501 9.57 -9.01 27.74
CA ILE A 501 10.63 -9.26 26.75
C ILE A 501 11.19 -10.66 26.99
N ILE A 502 11.11 -11.51 25.98
CA ILE A 502 11.74 -12.84 26.00
C ILE A 502 13.04 -12.82 25.21
N ALA A 503 13.95 -13.72 25.56
CA ALA A 503 15.20 -13.90 24.84
C ALA A 503 15.40 -15.36 24.43
N VAL A 504 15.72 -15.59 23.16
CA VAL A 504 15.80 -16.92 22.54
C VAL A 504 17.20 -17.14 21.99
N ASN A 505 17.83 -18.26 22.33
CA ASN A 505 19.08 -18.72 21.73
C ASN A 505 18.82 -19.04 20.25
N LYS A 506 19.46 -18.30 19.33
CA LYS A 506 19.08 -18.37 17.91
C LYS A 506 19.37 -19.74 17.31
N THR A 507 20.56 -20.29 17.57
CA THR A 507 21.04 -21.54 16.95
C THR A 507 20.16 -22.77 17.27
N ASP A 508 19.68 -22.91 18.50
CA ASP A 508 18.94 -24.11 18.96
C ASP A 508 17.44 -23.87 19.19
N LYS A 509 16.97 -22.62 19.04
CA LYS A 509 15.58 -22.19 19.31
C LYS A 509 15.12 -22.45 20.74
N THR A 510 16.02 -22.38 21.73
CA THR A 510 15.66 -22.49 23.15
C THR A 510 15.46 -21.14 23.82
N LEU A 511 14.51 -21.06 24.75
CA LEU A 511 14.33 -19.89 25.62
C LEU A 511 15.54 -19.72 26.57
N LYS A 512 16.02 -18.49 26.71
CA LYS A 512 17.23 -18.14 27.48
C LYS A 512 16.93 -17.37 28.77
N TRP A 513 15.96 -16.46 28.73
CA TRP A 513 15.42 -15.72 29.88
C TRP A 513 14.13 -14.99 29.51
N ILE A 514 13.38 -14.56 30.53
CA ILE A 514 12.18 -13.71 30.43
C ILE A 514 12.35 -12.50 31.37
N MET A 515 12.07 -11.31 30.84
CA MET A 515 11.88 -10.07 31.59
C MET A 515 10.37 -9.78 31.61
N GLY A 516 9.70 -10.12 32.71
CA GLY A 516 8.25 -10.02 32.88
C GLY A 516 7.78 -10.79 34.12
N ASP A 517 6.46 -10.87 34.35
CA ASP A 517 5.86 -11.66 35.43
C ASP A 517 5.87 -13.17 35.09
N PRO A 518 6.40 -14.07 35.94
CA PRO A 518 6.21 -15.51 35.78
C PRO A 518 4.75 -15.96 35.87
N GLY A 519 3.91 -15.19 36.57
CA GLY A 519 2.51 -15.51 36.80
C GLY A 519 1.61 -15.51 35.55
N ILE A 520 2.05 -15.03 34.39
CA ILE A 520 1.24 -15.01 33.15
C ILE A 520 1.46 -16.23 32.25
N TRP A 521 2.42 -17.10 32.57
CA TRP A 521 2.87 -18.18 31.69
C TRP A 521 2.46 -19.57 32.19
N GLU A 522 2.06 -20.46 31.28
CA GLU A 522 1.81 -21.86 31.63
C GLU A 522 3.11 -22.63 31.81
N ASN A 523 3.26 -23.29 32.97
CA ASN A 523 4.36 -24.22 33.29
C ASN A 523 5.80 -23.65 33.17
N ALA A 524 5.96 -22.33 33.12
CA ALA A 524 7.27 -21.70 32.90
C ALA A 524 8.27 -21.95 34.05
N ASP A 525 9.53 -22.19 33.69
CA ASP A 525 10.63 -22.42 34.63
C ASP A 525 10.99 -21.11 35.37
N PRO A 526 10.81 -21.02 36.71
CA PRO A 526 11.11 -19.81 37.47
C PRO A 526 12.57 -19.35 37.39
N SER A 527 13.52 -20.23 37.04
CA SER A 527 14.94 -19.88 36.89
C SER A 527 15.25 -19.00 35.68
N LEU A 528 14.30 -18.85 34.76
CA LEU A 528 14.43 -18.00 33.56
C LEU A 528 14.04 -16.53 33.81
N PHE A 529 13.50 -16.20 34.98
CA PHE A 529 12.99 -14.86 35.32
C PHE A 529 13.98 -14.07 36.16
N PHE A 530 13.99 -12.74 35.99
CA PHE A 530 14.85 -11.86 36.78
C PHE A 530 14.24 -11.43 38.11
N THR A 531 15.06 -11.39 39.15
CA THR A 531 14.72 -10.74 40.43
C THR A 531 15.22 -9.28 40.42
N PRO A 532 14.36 -8.28 40.69
CA PRO A 532 14.79 -6.89 40.90
C PRO A 532 15.83 -6.77 42.03
N SER A 533 16.85 -5.96 41.81
CA SER A 533 17.99 -5.80 42.75
C SER A 533 18.02 -4.45 43.49
N GLU A 534 16.90 -3.72 43.45
CA GLU A 534 16.70 -2.41 44.10
C GLU A 534 15.22 -2.25 44.52
N GLU A 535 14.96 -1.38 45.49
CA GLU A 535 13.61 -1.22 46.09
C GLU A 535 12.65 -0.44 45.17
N GLU A 536 13.12 0.63 44.52
CA GLU A 536 12.30 1.47 43.62
C GLU A 536 12.28 0.97 42.16
N PHE A 537 12.11 -0.34 41.96
CA PHE A 537 12.07 -0.95 40.62
C PHE A 537 10.68 -0.84 39.96
N GLN A 538 10.64 -0.64 38.64
CA GLN A 538 9.41 -0.74 37.84
C GLN A 538 9.60 -1.60 36.58
N TRP A 539 8.71 -2.57 36.37
CA TRP A 539 8.62 -3.39 35.15
C TRP A 539 8.17 -2.58 33.92
N ILE A 540 8.23 -3.24 32.76
CA ILE A 540 7.72 -2.78 31.47
C ILE A 540 6.26 -3.19 31.27
N TYR A 541 5.46 -2.36 30.59
CA TYR A 541 4.06 -2.64 30.27
C TYR A 541 3.75 -2.19 28.84
N ALA A 542 3.16 -3.10 28.05
CA ALA A 542 3.06 -3.05 26.59
C ALA A 542 4.37 -2.58 25.90
N PRO A 543 5.52 -3.24 26.14
CA PRO A 543 6.82 -2.79 25.64
C PRO A 543 6.86 -2.71 24.10
N HIS A 544 7.52 -1.68 23.57
CA HIS A 544 7.76 -1.44 22.13
C HIS A 544 9.24 -1.14 21.85
N GLN A 545 9.71 -1.51 20.65
CA GLN A 545 11.06 -1.26 20.09
C GLN A 545 12.23 -1.50 21.06
N ILE A 546 12.83 -2.68 20.99
CA ILE A 546 14.06 -3.02 21.71
C ILE A 546 15.28 -2.41 21.00
N SER A 547 16.14 -1.72 21.75
CA SER A 547 17.48 -1.28 21.32
C SER A 547 18.54 -1.73 22.33
N MET A 548 19.59 -2.46 21.92
CA MET A 548 20.71 -2.72 22.84
C MET A 548 21.79 -1.64 22.77
N LEU A 549 22.27 -1.23 23.94
CA LEU A 549 23.42 -0.34 24.07
C LEU A 549 24.74 -1.10 23.88
N TYR A 550 25.80 -0.35 23.54
CA TYR A 550 27.16 -0.84 23.33
C TYR A 550 27.79 -1.61 24.51
N ASN A 551 27.22 -1.52 25.71
CA ASN A 551 27.65 -2.20 26.93
C ASN A 551 26.80 -3.45 27.28
N GLY A 552 25.72 -3.71 26.53
CA GLY A 552 24.78 -4.81 26.78
C GLY A 552 23.53 -4.43 27.58
N ASP A 553 23.37 -3.16 27.98
CA ASP A 553 22.10 -2.69 28.56
C ASP A 553 20.99 -2.65 27.50
N ILE A 554 19.74 -2.83 27.93
CA ILE A 554 18.56 -2.93 27.06
C ILE A 554 17.73 -1.65 27.22
N LEU A 555 17.59 -0.88 26.15
CA LEU A 555 16.69 0.27 26.02
C LEU A 555 15.37 -0.19 25.40
N VAL A 556 14.25 0.24 26.00
CA VAL A 556 12.88 -0.12 25.62
C VAL A 556 12.01 1.13 25.68
N PHE A 557 10.97 1.21 24.84
CA PHE A 557 9.84 2.12 25.08
C PHE A 557 8.74 1.36 25.84
N ASP A 558 8.48 1.78 27.07
CA ASP A 558 7.49 1.22 27.99
C ASP A 558 6.24 2.10 27.94
N ASN A 559 5.24 1.66 27.16
CA ASN A 559 4.01 2.40 26.90
C ASN A 559 3.19 2.64 28.18
N GLY A 560 3.17 1.67 29.11
CA GLY A 560 2.49 1.79 30.40
C GLY A 560 1.06 1.26 30.46
N VAL A 561 0.56 0.62 29.40
CA VAL A 561 -0.81 0.07 29.37
C VAL A 561 -0.98 -1.00 30.44
N GLY A 562 -1.96 -0.83 31.33
CA GLY A 562 -2.20 -1.76 32.43
C GLY A 562 -1.12 -1.76 33.51
N ARG A 563 -0.27 -0.71 33.60
CA ARG A 563 0.68 -0.55 34.71
C ARG A 563 -0.08 -0.54 36.05
N PRO A 564 0.28 -1.40 37.03
CA PRO A 564 -0.41 -1.45 38.32
C PRO A 564 -0.36 -0.13 39.11
N ALA A 565 -1.45 0.13 39.83
CA ALA A 565 -1.56 1.17 40.82
C ALA A 565 -1.37 0.59 42.22
N PHE A 566 -0.64 1.31 43.07
CA PHE A 566 -0.39 0.93 44.46
C PHE A 566 -0.84 2.06 45.40
N ASP A 567 -1.36 1.70 46.58
CA ASP A 567 -1.65 2.64 47.67
C ASP A 567 -0.39 3.01 48.48
N GLU A 568 -0.52 3.93 49.45
CA GLU A 568 0.58 4.38 50.32
C GLU A 568 1.19 3.25 51.17
N GLU A 569 0.51 2.11 51.31
CA GLU A 569 0.97 0.91 52.02
C GLU A 569 1.67 -0.08 51.07
N GLY A 570 1.81 0.26 49.79
CA GLY A 570 2.44 -0.57 48.75
C GLY A 570 1.55 -1.70 48.23
N LYS A 571 0.24 -1.67 48.52
CA LYS A 571 -0.70 -2.71 48.13
C LYS A 571 -1.34 -2.39 46.77
N ASP A 572 -1.48 -3.42 45.93
CA ASP A 572 -2.17 -3.36 44.64
C ASP A 572 -3.64 -2.91 44.81
N ILE A 573 -4.02 -1.91 44.03
CA ILE A 573 -5.38 -1.34 43.97
C ILE A 573 -5.97 -1.29 42.54
N GLY A 574 -5.36 -2.02 41.59
CA GLY A 574 -5.77 -2.04 40.18
C GLY A 574 -4.68 -1.50 39.25
N VAL A 575 -5.08 -0.72 38.24
CA VAL A 575 -4.17 -0.11 37.24
C VAL A 575 -4.24 1.41 37.25
N LEU A 576 -3.16 2.07 36.84
CA LEU A 576 -3.14 3.52 36.67
C LEU A 576 -4.15 3.94 35.58
N THR A 577 -4.91 5.00 35.85
CA THR A 577 -5.94 5.53 34.94
C THR A 577 -6.01 7.05 34.97
N GLY A 578 -6.56 7.66 33.92
CA GLY A 578 -6.72 9.11 33.79
C GLY A 578 -5.38 9.85 33.93
N GLU A 579 -5.32 10.86 34.79
CA GLU A 579 -4.11 11.70 34.97
C GLU A 579 -2.86 10.92 35.45
N GLN A 580 -3.03 9.68 35.93
CA GLN A 580 -1.94 8.85 36.44
C GLN A 580 -1.12 8.14 35.35
N VAL A 581 -1.62 8.06 34.11
CA VAL A 581 -0.96 7.27 33.05
C VAL A 581 0.31 7.94 32.53
N TYR A 582 1.34 7.14 32.24
CA TYR A 582 2.58 7.61 31.63
C TYR A 582 3.28 6.51 30.83
N SER A 583 3.86 6.93 29.71
CA SER A 583 4.84 6.17 28.95
C SER A 583 6.25 6.65 29.29
N ARG A 584 7.25 5.80 29.12
CA ARG A 584 8.65 6.15 29.32
C ARG A 584 9.57 5.41 28.37
N ALA A 585 10.70 6.02 28.01
CA ALA A 585 11.86 5.26 27.57
C ALA A 585 12.64 4.81 28.82
N VAL A 586 13.05 3.55 28.89
CA VAL A 586 13.71 2.97 30.06
C VAL A 586 14.89 2.09 29.66
N ILE A 587 15.97 2.13 30.45
CA ILE A 587 17.16 1.31 30.27
C ILE A 587 17.31 0.35 31.44
N TYR A 588 17.39 -0.95 31.15
CA TYR A 588 17.68 -1.99 32.13
C TYR A 588 19.08 -2.56 31.97
N ARG A 589 19.68 -2.97 33.10
CA ARG A 589 20.82 -3.88 33.13
C ARG A 589 20.40 -5.21 33.75
N ILE A 590 20.65 -6.28 33.03
CA ILE A 590 20.47 -7.66 33.48
C ILE A 590 21.81 -8.29 33.85
N ASN A 591 21.77 -9.25 34.77
CA ASN A 591 22.89 -10.10 35.14
C ASN A 591 22.45 -11.56 35.00
N LEU A 592 23.01 -12.26 34.01
CA LEU A 592 22.65 -13.64 33.66
C LEU A 592 23.29 -14.70 34.57
N ALA A 593 24.23 -14.33 35.45
CA ALA A 593 24.84 -15.27 36.39
C ALA A 593 24.01 -15.39 37.69
N ASP A 594 23.52 -14.25 38.18
CA ASP A 594 22.74 -14.17 39.42
C ASP A 594 21.22 -14.02 39.16
N MET A 595 20.80 -14.00 37.89
CA MET A 595 19.43 -13.71 37.43
C MET A 595 18.79 -12.48 38.10
N THR A 596 19.55 -11.39 38.17
CA THR A 596 19.07 -10.10 38.70
C THR A 596 18.89 -9.03 37.62
N ILE A 597 17.92 -8.14 37.80
CA ILE A 597 17.68 -6.96 36.97
C ILE A 597 17.72 -5.67 37.80
N ARG A 598 18.01 -4.55 37.14
CA ARG A 598 17.84 -3.20 37.67
C ARG A 598 17.59 -2.19 36.54
N GLN A 599 16.87 -1.13 36.87
CA GLN A 599 16.74 0.09 36.09
C GLN A 599 18.06 0.88 36.17
N ILE A 600 18.41 1.58 35.09
CA ILE A 600 19.63 2.40 34.99
C ILE A 600 19.28 3.87 34.75
N TRP A 601 18.17 4.11 34.05
CA TRP A 601 17.73 5.41 33.56
C TRP A 601 16.32 5.28 32.99
N ASP A 602 15.49 6.30 33.13
CA ASP A 602 14.26 6.49 32.37
C ASP A 602 13.95 7.98 32.11
N TYR A 603 13.05 8.23 31.15
CA TYR A 603 12.51 9.54 30.79
C TYR A 603 11.08 9.39 30.27
N GLY A 604 10.18 10.30 30.66
CA GLY A 604 8.79 10.38 30.20
C GLY A 604 7.76 10.24 31.33
N LYS A 605 8.13 9.59 32.44
CA LYS A 605 7.30 9.50 33.65
C LYS A 605 6.96 10.87 34.22
N GLU A 606 7.93 11.79 34.18
CA GLU A 606 7.81 13.19 34.57
C GLU A 606 7.08 14.08 33.55
N ARG A 607 6.79 13.57 32.35
CA ARG A 607 5.91 14.20 31.35
C ARG A 607 4.43 13.84 31.56
N GLY A 608 4.14 12.76 32.29
CA GLY A 608 2.80 12.29 32.61
C GLY A 608 1.91 12.04 31.38
N GLN A 609 0.60 12.22 31.57
CA GLN A 609 -0.43 11.93 30.57
C GLN A 609 -0.25 12.70 29.24
N GLU A 610 0.30 13.92 29.26
CA GLU A 610 0.53 14.74 28.05
C GLU A 610 1.55 14.11 27.05
N TRP A 611 2.29 13.08 27.47
CA TRP A 611 3.24 12.35 26.63
C TRP A 611 2.96 10.84 26.61
N TYR A 612 1.84 10.39 27.17
CA TYR A 612 1.40 8.99 27.12
C TYR A 612 1.06 8.58 25.69
N SER A 613 1.51 7.38 25.31
CA SER A 613 1.14 6.66 24.09
C SER A 613 0.82 5.23 24.48
N SER A 614 -0.46 4.87 24.52
CA SER A 614 -0.90 3.50 24.80
C SER A 614 -0.51 2.51 23.69
N PHE A 615 -0.26 2.99 22.48
CA PHE A 615 0.22 2.22 21.33
C PHE A 615 1.26 3.00 20.52
N HIS A 616 1.94 2.33 19.58
CA HIS A 616 3.10 2.86 18.85
C HIS A 616 4.24 3.32 19.79
N GLY A 617 5.08 4.23 19.32
CA GLY A 617 6.23 4.75 20.04
C GLY A 617 7.50 3.92 19.87
N GLY A 618 8.59 4.33 20.51
CA GLY A 618 9.87 3.66 20.36
C GLY A 618 11.07 4.43 20.93
N ALA A 619 12.19 3.72 21.11
CA ALA A 619 13.43 4.27 21.66
C ALA A 619 14.66 3.76 20.88
N GLU A 620 15.28 4.63 20.07
CA GLU A 620 16.45 4.32 19.24
C GLU A 620 17.74 4.81 19.93
N PHE A 621 18.69 3.90 20.16
CA PHE A 621 20.03 4.23 20.63
C PHE A 621 20.88 4.83 19.49
N GLN A 622 21.23 6.12 19.58
CA GLN A 622 22.04 6.81 18.56
C GLN A 622 23.55 6.65 18.81
N ASP A 623 24.02 7.04 20.00
CA ASP A 623 25.42 6.95 20.45
C ASP A 623 25.52 7.13 21.98
N ARG A 624 26.74 7.30 22.52
CA ARG A 624 27.04 7.49 23.94
C ARG A 624 26.09 8.47 24.65
N ARG A 625 25.14 7.94 25.44
CA ARG A 625 24.07 8.71 26.12
C ARG A 625 23.27 9.61 25.16
N ASN A 626 23.03 9.17 23.93
CA ASN A 626 22.26 9.86 22.90
C ASN A 626 21.12 8.94 22.45
N TYR A 627 19.89 9.38 22.67
CA TYR A 627 18.67 8.59 22.45
C TYR A 627 17.67 9.39 21.65
N LEU A 628 17.02 8.76 20.67
CA LEU A 628 15.87 9.32 19.97
C LEU A 628 14.63 8.58 20.43
N LEU A 629 13.70 9.30 21.04
CA LEU A 629 12.49 8.78 21.64
C LEU A 629 11.27 9.22 20.82
N THR A 630 10.31 8.32 20.68
CA THR A 630 9.05 8.56 19.97
C THR A 630 7.90 8.24 20.91
N SER A 631 7.11 9.24 21.30
CA SER A 631 5.75 9.04 21.79
C SER A 631 4.82 9.31 20.60
N GLY A 632 4.31 8.24 19.98
CA GLY A 632 3.72 8.28 18.64
C GLY A 632 2.22 8.03 18.55
N GLY A 633 1.60 7.54 19.63
CA GLY A 633 0.17 7.24 19.77
C GLY A 633 -0.52 8.14 20.81
N ASN A 634 -0.09 9.40 20.93
CA ASN A 634 -0.64 10.32 21.92
C ASN A 634 -1.98 10.91 21.41
N LEU A 635 -3.04 10.58 22.14
CA LEU A 635 -4.43 11.01 21.89
C LEU A 635 -4.93 11.90 23.01
N PHE A 636 -5.86 12.80 22.71
CA PHE A 636 -6.59 13.58 23.71
C PHE A 636 -8.07 13.70 23.35
N ASP A 637 -8.97 13.41 24.29
CA ASP A 637 -10.42 13.57 24.10
C ASP A 637 -10.89 14.87 24.79
N PRO A 638 -11.13 15.97 24.03
CA PRO A 638 -11.52 17.26 24.61
C PRO A 638 -12.94 17.29 25.19
N LYS A 639 -13.69 16.18 25.19
CA LYS A 639 -14.99 16.03 25.88
C LYS A 639 -14.86 15.32 27.22
N LYS A 640 -13.86 14.44 27.35
CA LYS A 640 -13.51 13.72 28.58
C LYS A 640 -12.40 14.42 29.38
N GLU A 641 -11.66 15.34 28.74
CA GLU A 641 -10.46 16.01 29.25
C GLU A 641 -9.36 15.02 29.70
N THR A 642 -9.13 13.94 28.91
CA THR A 642 -8.18 12.86 29.23
C THR A 642 -7.28 12.48 28.04
N TYR A 643 -6.08 11.99 28.36
CA TYR A 643 -5.17 11.30 27.43
C TYR A 643 -5.19 9.77 27.60
N ASP A 644 -5.87 9.25 28.64
CA ASP A 644 -6.01 7.82 28.88
C ASP A 644 -7.05 7.21 27.92
N LEU A 645 -6.56 6.77 26.76
CA LEU A 645 -7.31 6.44 25.55
C LEU A 645 -6.62 5.30 24.79
N THR A 646 -7.35 4.53 23.99
CA THR A 646 -6.80 3.40 23.21
C THR A 646 -6.81 3.67 21.70
N LYS A 647 -6.35 2.68 20.91
CA LYS A 647 -6.48 2.66 19.44
C LYS A 647 -7.95 2.82 18.95
N GLU A 648 -8.94 2.53 19.78
CA GLU A 648 -10.36 2.69 19.43
C GLU A 648 -10.83 4.15 19.52
N ASP A 649 -10.25 4.96 20.41
CA ASP A 649 -10.58 6.38 20.57
C ASP A 649 -9.99 7.30 19.48
N ILE A 650 -9.22 6.76 18.52
CA ILE A 650 -8.61 7.50 17.40
C ILE A 650 -9.68 8.27 16.58
N THR A 651 -10.90 7.75 16.51
CA THR A 651 -12.03 8.36 15.77
C THR A 651 -12.78 9.36 16.64
N GLY A 652 -12.16 10.52 16.87
CA GLY A 652 -12.78 11.66 17.58
C GLY A 652 -11.86 12.40 18.56
N SER A 653 -10.67 11.85 18.80
CA SER A 653 -9.62 12.47 19.62
C SER A 653 -8.73 13.42 18.81
N GLU A 654 -8.17 14.43 19.46
CA GLU A 654 -7.02 15.17 18.95
C GLU A 654 -5.80 14.24 18.93
N LYS A 655 -4.94 14.40 17.91
CA LYS A 655 -3.79 13.52 17.65
C LYS A 655 -2.49 14.28 17.82
N THR A 656 -1.48 13.65 18.40
CA THR A 656 -0.15 14.23 18.56
C THR A 656 0.92 13.14 18.50
N ALA A 657 2.10 13.50 18.02
CA ALA A 657 3.31 12.73 18.25
C ALA A 657 4.47 13.65 18.68
N TYR A 658 5.32 13.14 19.56
CA TYR A 658 6.53 13.81 20.05
C TYR A 658 7.76 12.97 19.71
N ILE A 659 8.65 13.53 18.90
CA ILE A 659 9.98 12.98 18.65
C ILE A 659 10.97 13.79 19.49
N THR A 660 11.51 13.19 20.54
CA THR A 660 12.37 13.84 21.54
C THR A 660 13.78 13.26 21.44
N GLN A 661 14.81 14.09 21.28
CA GLN A 661 16.20 13.64 21.33
C GLN A 661 16.87 14.11 22.62
N ILE A 662 17.43 13.16 23.36
CA ILE A 662 18.10 13.38 24.65
C ILE A 662 19.59 13.09 24.51
N LYS A 663 20.43 13.97 25.04
CA LYS A 663 21.89 13.83 25.06
C LYS A 663 22.41 14.14 26.45
N ASN A 664 23.07 13.17 27.08
CA ASN A 664 23.58 13.27 28.46
C ASN A 664 22.51 13.67 29.50
N ASP A 665 21.30 13.12 29.38
CA ASP A 665 20.11 13.43 30.20
C ASP A 665 19.43 14.78 29.92
N GLU A 666 19.99 15.62 29.03
CA GLU A 666 19.40 16.88 28.62
C GLU A 666 18.62 16.72 27.30
N ILE A 667 17.41 17.29 27.20
CA ILE A 667 16.68 17.34 25.92
C ILE A 667 17.37 18.36 25.00
N ILE A 668 17.84 17.92 23.84
CA ILE A 668 18.51 18.80 22.86
C ILE A 668 17.61 19.20 21.69
N PHE A 669 16.55 18.42 21.44
CA PHE A 669 15.60 18.64 20.35
C PHE A 669 14.25 17.98 20.65
N GLU A 670 13.18 18.65 20.26
CA GLU A 670 11.82 18.11 20.24
C GLU A 670 11.14 18.52 18.92
N LEU A 671 10.51 17.56 18.24
CA LEU A 671 9.61 17.78 17.12
C LEU A 671 8.21 17.32 17.54
N LYS A 672 7.23 18.22 17.51
CA LYS A 672 5.81 17.88 17.66
C LYS A 672 5.12 17.81 16.30
N LEU A 673 4.37 16.73 16.09
CA LEU A 673 3.44 16.53 14.96
C LEU A 673 2.00 16.46 15.49
N ASN A 674 1.02 16.74 14.63
CA ASN A 674 -0.42 16.71 14.92
C ASN A 674 -1.12 15.44 14.40
N HIS A 675 -0.36 14.38 14.19
CA HIS A 675 -0.81 13.09 13.67
C HIS A 675 0.02 11.97 14.28
N LEU A 676 -0.52 10.75 14.26
CA LEU A 676 0.12 9.59 14.89
C LEU A 676 1.21 8.99 13.99
N ILE A 677 2.25 8.45 14.63
CA ILE A 677 3.39 7.80 13.97
C ILE A 677 3.77 6.50 14.69
N ASN A 678 4.10 5.49 13.90
CA ASN A 678 4.60 4.19 14.35
C ASN A 678 5.98 4.32 15.01
N ARG A 679 6.96 4.88 14.27
CA ARG A 679 8.37 5.04 14.68
C ARG A 679 8.96 6.33 14.11
N SER A 680 10.15 6.71 14.58
CA SER A 680 10.97 7.77 13.96
C SER A 680 12.46 7.40 13.93
N SER A 681 13.23 8.05 13.06
CA SER A 681 14.70 7.95 13.05
C SER A 681 15.35 9.24 12.52
N ARG A 682 16.57 9.55 12.97
CA ARG A 682 17.33 10.74 12.52
C ARG A 682 18.55 10.36 11.71
N MET A 683 18.58 10.68 10.41
CA MET A 683 19.73 10.41 9.54
C MET A 683 19.88 11.40 8.39
N ALA A 684 21.06 11.40 7.76
CA ALA A 684 21.27 12.10 6.50
C ALA A 684 20.41 11.44 5.40
N ILE A 685 19.91 12.23 4.46
CA ILE A 685 19.07 11.75 3.36
C ILE A 685 19.91 11.00 2.29
N TYR A 686 21.10 11.49 1.97
CA TYR A 686 22.06 10.79 1.10
C TYR A 686 22.90 9.76 1.87
N SER A 687 23.22 8.65 1.19
CA SER A 687 24.21 7.66 1.64
C SER A 687 25.54 7.84 0.89
N ARG A 688 26.63 7.32 1.46
CA ARG A 688 27.97 7.25 0.82
C ARG A 688 28.33 5.81 0.43
N LYS A 689 27.35 5.03 -0.04
CA LYS A 689 27.48 3.56 -0.22
C LYS A 689 26.96 3.00 -1.53
N LYS A 690 25.98 3.66 -2.14
CA LYS A 690 25.37 3.31 -3.42
C LYS A 690 24.71 4.57 -3.98
N ASN A 691 24.84 4.78 -5.29
CA ASN A 691 24.13 5.81 -6.04
C ASN A 691 22.84 5.22 -6.62
N PHE A 692 21.93 6.08 -7.09
CA PHE A 692 20.79 5.66 -7.89
C PHE A 692 21.29 5.00 -9.19
N ASP A 693 20.70 3.86 -9.56
CA ASP A 693 21.07 3.12 -10.76
C ASP A 693 19.83 2.49 -11.41
N PRO A 694 19.31 3.04 -12.51
CA PRO A 694 18.15 2.49 -13.21
C PRO A 694 18.48 1.21 -13.99
N SER A 695 19.76 0.88 -14.23
CA SER A 695 20.13 -0.35 -14.93
C SER A 695 19.95 -1.63 -14.10
N ILE A 696 19.71 -1.49 -12.79
CA ILE A 696 19.38 -2.61 -11.91
C ILE A 696 17.87 -2.86 -11.97
N GLU A 697 17.48 -3.90 -12.70
CA GLU A 697 16.10 -4.43 -12.71
C GLU A 697 15.62 -4.79 -11.29
N GLY A 698 14.39 -4.41 -10.96
CA GLY A 698 13.75 -4.74 -9.68
C GLY A 698 13.22 -6.17 -9.66
N LYS A 699 13.31 -6.87 -8.52
CA LYS A 699 12.98 -8.31 -8.43
C LYS A 699 12.04 -8.66 -7.29
N TYR A 700 11.13 -9.60 -7.52
CA TYR A 700 10.49 -10.38 -6.45
C TYR A 700 11.46 -11.47 -6.00
N LEU A 701 11.60 -11.68 -4.69
CA LEU A 701 12.45 -12.70 -4.06
C LEU A 701 11.66 -13.44 -2.99
N GLY A 702 11.87 -14.75 -2.84
CA GLY A 702 11.01 -15.61 -2.01
C GLY A 702 9.63 -15.87 -2.61
N ASP A 703 8.75 -16.52 -1.85
CA ASP A 703 7.34 -16.77 -2.18
C ASP A 703 6.49 -16.94 -0.92
N LEU A 704 5.17 -17.10 -1.08
CA LEU A 704 4.22 -17.18 0.03
C LEU A 704 4.11 -18.59 0.66
N GLY A 705 5.00 -19.52 0.32
CA GLY A 705 4.84 -20.92 0.66
C GLY A 705 3.66 -21.57 -0.08
N ILE A 706 3.27 -22.77 0.35
CA ILE A 706 2.13 -23.50 -0.20
C ILE A 706 0.87 -23.10 0.59
N THR A 707 -0.14 -22.55 -0.08
CA THR A 707 -1.41 -22.19 0.56
C THR A 707 -2.17 -23.46 0.99
N THR A 708 -2.65 -23.49 2.24
CA THR A 708 -3.38 -24.63 2.80
C THR A 708 -4.68 -24.90 2.04
N THR A 709 -4.87 -26.14 1.60
CA THR A 709 -6.09 -26.59 0.93
C THR A 709 -7.09 -27.21 1.89
N VAL A 710 -8.36 -27.30 1.48
CA VAL A 710 -9.44 -27.98 2.19
C VAL A 710 -9.89 -29.25 1.44
N PRO A 711 -10.33 -30.32 2.12
CA PRO A 711 -10.80 -31.54 1.46
C PRO A 711 -12.01 -31.25 0.56
N PHE A 712 -11.89 -31.59 -0.73
CA PHE A 712 -12.98 -31.48 -1.70
C PHE A 712 -12.88 -32.62 -2.73
N GLU A 713 -14.00 -33.30 -2.98
CA GLU A 713 -14.10 -34.38 -3.96
C GLU A 713 -15.33 -34.19 -4.86
N ASN A 714 -15.34 -34.85 -6.03
CA ASN A 714 -16.53 -35.03 -6.87
C ASN A 714 -17.24 -33.73 -7.30
N LEU A 715 -16.50 -32.79 -7.92
CA LEU A 715 -17.09 -31.61 -8.55
C LEU A 715 -17.97 -32.00 -9.75
N ASP A 716 -19.30 -31.96 -9.58
CA ASP A 716 -20.22 -32.08 -10.72
C ASP A 716 -20.24 -30.79 -11.55
N THR A 717 -19.45 -30.80 -12.63
CA THR A 717 -19.38 -29.68 -13.58
C THR A 717 -20.68 -29.46 -14.36
N ASN A 718 -21.62 -30.40 -14.36
CA ASN A 718 -22.93 -30.28 -15.03
C ASN A 718 -23.98 -29.61 -14.13
N ALA A 719 -23.82 -29.69 -12.81
CA ALA A 719 -24.58 -28.92 -11.83
C ALA A 719 -24.06 -27.47 -11.65
N GLY A 720 -22.91 -27.15 -12.25
CA GLY A 720 -22.29 -25.83 -12.20
C GLY A 720 -23.15 -24.75 -12.87
N ILE A 721 -23.78 -23.90 -12.09
CA ILE A 721 -24.60 -22.79 -12.61
C ILE A 721 -23.65 -21.73 -13.20
N SER A 722 -23.95 -21.27 -14.42
CA SER A 722 -23.26 -20.12 -15.02
C SER A 722 -23.54 -18.89 -14.18
N THR A 723 -22.49 -18.29 -13.61
CA THR A 723 -22.65 -17.21 -12.63
C THR A 723 -22.94 -15.86 -13.29
N ASN A 724 -23.93 -15.13 -12.77
CA ASN A 724 -24.08 -13.69 -13.02
C ASN A 724 -23.23 -12.85 -12.04
N TYR A 725 -22.71 -13.47 -10.98
CA TYR A 725 -21.81 -12.84 -10.01
C TYR A 725 -20.41 -12.78 -10.58
N LYS A 726 -19.89 -11.55 -10.72
CA LYS A 726 -18.60 -11.30 -11.34
C LYS A 726 -17.50 -11.66 -10.36
N ILE A 727 -16.51 -12.43 -10.82
CA ILE A 727 -15.16 -12.40 -10.26
C ILE A 727 -14.22 -11.66 -11.21
N ASN A 728 -13.06 -11.31 -10.68
CA ASN A 728 -11.87 -10.93 -11.42
C ASN A 728 -10.68 -11.74 -10.87
N VAL A 729 -9.84 -12.26 -11.75
CA VAL A 729 -8.68 -13.08 -11.41
C VAL A 729 -7.43 -12.35 -11.88
N VAL A 730 -6.50 -12.08 -10.96
CA VAL A 730 -5.24 -11.37 -11.23
C VAL A 730 -4.08 -12.29 -10.87
N GLN A 731 -3.24 -12.60 -11.85
CA GLN A 731 -1.97 -13.28 -11.62
C GLN A 731 -0.89 -12.23 -11.34
N ASN A 732 -0.39 -12.19 -10.12
CA ASN A 732 0.84 -11.49 -9.75
C ASN A 732 2.00 -12.50 -9.74
N PRO A 733 3.28 -12.05 -9.81
CA PRO A 733 4.43 -12.95 -9.72
C PRO A 733 4.54 -13.76 -8.41
N ASP A 734 3.89 -13.33 -7.32
CA ASP A 734 3.92 -14.00 -6.01
C ASP A 734 2.62 -14.75 -5.64
N ARG A 735 1.50 -14.46 -6.30
CA ARG A 735 0.16 -14.97 -5.93
C ARG A 735 -0.85 -14.87 -7.07
N ILE A 736 -1.90 -15.67 -6.99
CA ILE A 736 -3.14 -15.41 -7.73
C ILE A 736 -4.16 -14.80 -6.78
N VAL A 737 -4.63 -13.60 -7.11
CA VAL A 737 -5.69 -12.87 -6.39
C VAL A 737 -7.03 -13.11 -7.07
N ILE A 738 -8.06 -13.45 -6.29
CA ILE A 738 -9.44 -13.54 -6.78
C ILE A 738 -10.32 -12.59 -5.98
N VAL A 739 -10.92 -11.64 -6.70
CA VAL A 739 -11.88 -10.67 -6.16
C VAL A 739 -13.26 -11.06 -6.68
N GLY A 740 -14.30 -11.02 -5.84
CA GLY A 740 -15.67 -11.33 -6.22
C GLY A 740 -16.71 -10.46 -5.52
N THR A 741 -17.90 -10.33 -6.10
CA THR A 741 -19.06 -9.65 -5.49
C THR A 741 -20.29 -10.55 -5.55
N TRP A 742 -20.76 -11.00 -4.38
CA TRP A 742 -21.95 -11.84 -4.20
C TRP A 742 -23.02 -11.11 -3.37
N PRO A 743 -24.26 -11.61 -3.26
CA PRO A 743 -25.24 -11.08 -2.30
C PRO A 743 -24.84 -11.42 -0.85
N PHE A 744 -24.29 -12.62 -0.65
CA PHE A 744 -23.71 -13.08 0.61
C PHE A 744 -22.67 -14.18 0.35
N VAL A 745 -21.83 -14.45 1.34
CA VAL A 745 -20.83 -15.54 1.33
C VAL A 745 -21.12 -16.42 2.54
N ALA A 746 -21.31 -17.72 2.33
CA ALA A 746 -21.61 -18.70 3.38
C ALA A 746 -20.34 -19.29 4.01
N GLU A 747 -20.50 -19.96 5.16
CA GLU A 747 -19.40 -20.67 5.85
C GLU A 747 -18.76 -21.78 5.00
N ASP A 748 -19.49 -22.35 4.03
CA ASP A 748 -18.97 -23.38 3.11
C ASP A 748 -18.35 -22.79 1.82
N ALA A 749 -18.14 -21.48 1.76
CA ALA A 749 -17.58 -20.80 0.61
C ALA A 749 -16.15 -21.29 0.32
N THR A 750 -15.99 -21.86 -0.87
CA THR A 750 -14.78 -22.56 -1.28
C THR A 750 -14.44 -22.23 -2.72
N LEU A 751 -13.23 -21.70 -2.95
CA LEU A 751 -12.61 -21.63 -4.28
C LEU A 751 -12.13 -23.02 -4.70
N ILE A 752 -12.40 -23.41 -5.94
CA ILE A 752 -12.08 -24.74 -6.46
C ILE A 752 -11.39 -24.58 -7.81
N LEU A 753 -10.13 -25.04 -7.89
CA LEU A 753 -9.36 -25.16 -9.13
C LEU A 753 -9.50 -26.59 -9.65
N ARG A 754 -9.83 -26.75 -10.93
CA ARG A 754 -9.94 -28.07 -11.57
C ARG A 754 -9.08 -28.16 -12.84
N ARG A 755 -8.23 -29.18 -12.92
CA ARG A 755 -7.44 -29.51 -14.11
C ARG A 755 -8.26 -30.32 -15.13
N SER A 756 -7.78 -30.34 -16.36
CA SER A 756 -8.37 -31.11 -17.48
C SER A 756 -8.37 -32.62 -17.27
N ASP A 757 -7.45 -33.15 -16.46
CA ASP A 757 -7.37 -34.56 -16.04
C ASP A 757 -8.37 -34.94 -14.93
N GLY A 758 -9.06 -33.96 -14.33
CA GLY A 758 -10.00 -34.13 -13.23
C GLY A 758 -9.41 -33.92 -11.83
N ASN A 759 -8.10 -33.65 -11.70
CA ASN A 759 -7.50 -33.27 -10.41
C ASN A 759 -8.09 -31.94 -9.91
N ILE A 760 -8.36 -31.88 -8.60
CA ILE A 760 -8.97 -30.73 -7.93
C ILE A 760 -8.05 -30.24 -6.81
N GLN A 761 -7.96 -28.92 -6.66
CA GLN A 761 -7.46 -28.27 -5.45
C GLN A 761 -8.52 -27.27 -4.95
N ALA A 762 -8.72 -27.18 -3.64
CA ALA A 762 -9.77 -26.36 -3.06
C ALA A 762 -9.26 -25.54 -1.87
N TYR A 763 -9.74 -24.32 -1.74
CA TYR A 763 -9.35 -23.35 -0.71
C TYR A 763 -10.60 -22.71 -0.11
N SER A 764 -10.72 -22.68 1.21
CA SER A 764 -11.78 -21.91 1.86
C SER A 764 -11.61 -20.41 1.55
N ILE A 765 -12.73 -19.69 1.39
CA ILE A 765 -12.72 -18.22 1.32
C ILE A 765 -12.76 -17.70 2.77
N PRO A 766 -11.66 -17.17 3.35
CA PRO A 766 -11.62 -16.83 4.78
C PRO A 766 -12.54 -15.66 5.10
N GLU A 767 -13.27 -15.67 6.23
CA GLU A 767 -14.17 -14.55 6.57
C GLU A 767 -13.42 -13.20 6.70
N LEU A 768 -12.16 -13.25 7.14
CA LEU A 768 -11.26 -12.09 7.20
C LEU A 768 -11.00 -11.41 5.83
N MET A 769 -11.30 -12.09 4.73
CA MET A 769 -11.15 -11.61 3.35
C MET A 769 -12.47 -11.09 2.74
N ILE A 770 -13.49 -10.84 3.58
CA ILE A 770 -14.86 -10.52 3.17
C ILE A 770 -15.23 -9.08 3.58
N GLU A 771 -15.25 -8.18 2.61
CA GLU A 771 -15.71 -6.79 2.76
C GLU A 771 -17.25 -6.73 2.68
N LYS A 772 -17.90 -6.73 3.85
CA LYS A 772 -19.34 -6.45 4.00
C LYS A 772 -19.59 -4.95 3.81
N LYS A 773 -20.52 -4.57 2.92
CA LYS A 773 -20.95 -3.17 2.69
C LYS A 773 -22.31 -2.90 3.32
N GLU A 774 -22.73 -1.63 3.33
CA GLU A 774 -24.09 -1.21 3.68
C GLU A 774 -25.16 -1.55 2.60
N SER A 775 -24.77 -2.28 1.54
CA SER A 775 -25.62 -2.73 0.43
C SER A 775 -25.96 -4.22 0.54
N ASP A 776 -26.97 -4.68 -0.22
CA ASP A 776 -27.36 -6.10 -0.37
C ASP A 776 -26.29 -6.98 -1.08
N THR A 777 -25.02 -6.59 -1.02
CA THR A 777 -23.88 -7.30 -1.61
C THR A 777 -22.63 -7.21 -0.75
N VAL A 778 -21.85 -8.28 -0.84
CA VAL A 778 -20.63 -8.56 -0.11
C VAL A 778 -19.52 -8.76 -1.12
N ASN A 779 -18.42 -8.02 -0.94
CA ASN A 779 -17.18 -8.24 -1.67
C ASN A 779 -16.35 -9.32 -0.95
N PHE A 780 -15.57 -10.10 -1.69
CA PHE A 780 -14.43 -10.83 -1.13
C PHE A 780 -13.17 -10.59 -1.97
N LYS A 781 -12.01 -10.62 -1.33
CA LYS A 781 -10.69 -10.58 -1.98
C LYS A 781 -9.78 -11.63 -1.33
N MET A 782 -9.75 -12.82 -1.90
CA MET A 782 -8.82 -13.87 -1.47
C MET A 782 -7.57 -13.92 -2.36
N TRP A 783 -6.55 -14.63 -1.92
CA TRP A 783 -5.41 -15.01 -2.75
C TRP A 783 -4.96 -16.43 -2.41
N PHE A 784 -4.23 -17.05 -3.33
CA PHE A 784 -3.47 -18.28 -3.07
C PHE A 784 -2.13 -18.20 -3.80
N SER A 785 -1.14 -18.94 -3.29
CA SER A 785 0.18 -19.09 -3.90
C SER A 785 0.12 -20.11 -5.03
N PRO A 786 0.78 -19.89 -6.19
CA PRO A 786 0.94 -20.93 -7.20
C PRO A 786 1.91 -22.04 -6.74
N LYS A 787 2.68 -21.84 -5.66
CA LYS A 787 3.64 -22.81 -5.14
C LYS A 787 2.94 -24.11 -4.71
N GLY A 788 3.39 -25.24 -5.24
CA GLY A 788 2.82 -26.57 -4.97
C GLY A 788 1.69 -26.99 -5.94
N LEU A 789 1.33 -26.14 -6.90
CA LEU A 789 0.57 -26.54 -8.08
C LEU A 789 1.54 -27.03 -9.19
N GLU A 790 1.01 -27.73 -10.18
CA GLU A 790 1.76 -28.17 -11.37
C GLU A 790 1.60 -27.15 -12.50
N GLU A 791 2.59 -27.04 -13.38
CA GLU A 791 2.52 -26.24 -14.62
C GLU A 791 1.41 -26.80 -15.51
N ALA A 792 0.24 -26.16 -15.47
CA ALA A 792 -1.01 -26.69 -16.00
C ALA A 792 -2.11 -25.62 -16.09
N SER A 793 -3.14 -25.99 -16.85
CA SER A 793 -4.35 -25.19 -17.05
C SER A 793 -5.44 -25.60 -16.05
N TYR A 794 -5.96 -24.64 -15.28
CA TYR A 794 -7.00 -24.87 -14.26
C TYR A 794 -8.25 -24.03 -14.52
N ASP A 795 -9.40 -24.69 -14.64
CA ASP A 795 -10.74 -24.09 -14.64
C ASP A 795 -11.11 -23.63 -13.21
N ILE A 796 -11.67 -22.43 -13.06
CA ILE A 796 -12.05 -21.87 -11.75
C ILE A 796 -13.56 -22.02 -11.48
N TYR A 797 -13.87 -22.66 -10.35
CA TYR A 797 -15.21 -22.80 -9.80
C TYR A 797 -15.27 -22.23 -8.39
N ILE A 798 -16.46 -21.82 -7.94
CA ILE A 798 -16.72 -21.40 -6.57
C ILE A 798 -17.92 -22.16 -6.03
N ARG A 799 -17.76 -22.79 -4.86
CA ARG A 799 -18.87 -23.24 -4.04
C ARG A 799 -19.30 -22.11 -3.11
N ASN A 800 -20.60 -21.87 -2.97
CA ASN A 800 -21.18 -20.98 -1.97
C ASN A 800 -22.62 -21.44 -1.65
N ASN A 801 -22.93 -21.65 -0.37
CA ASN A 801 -24.22 -22.15 0.13
C ASN A 801 -24.65 -23.48 -0.52
N GLY A 802 -23.72 -24.44 -0.63
CA GLY A 802 -23.93 -25.73 -1.29
C GLY A 802 -24.08 -25.69 -2.82
N VAL A 803 -24.13 -24.51 -3.45
CA VAL A 803 -24.24 -24.35 -4.91
C VAL A 803 -22.86 -24.21 -5.55
N ILE A 804 -22.65 -24.90 -6.67
CA ILE A 804 -21.45 -24.75 -7.51
C ILE A 804 -21.71 -23.72 -8.60
N TYR A 805 -20.82 -22.74 -8.68
CA TYR A 805 -20.78 -21.71 -9.71
C TYR A 805 -19.58 -21.95 -10.62
N ASN A 806 -19.81 -22.10 -11.92
CA ASN A 806 -18.72 -22.01 -12.91
C ASN A 806 -18.43 -20.53 -13.15
N SER A 807 -17.19 -20.10 -12.92
CA SER A 807 -16.82 -18.69 -13.05
C SER A 807 -16.59 -18.23 -14.50
N GLY A 808 -16.37 -19.17 -15.42
CA GLY A 808 -15.90 -18.89 -16.78
C GLY A 808 -14.42 -18.46 -16.87
N TYR A 809 -13.72 -18.31 -15.75
CA TYR A 809 -12.30 -17.98 -15.72
C TYR A 809 -11.43 -19.24 -15.69
N LYS A 810 -10.22 -19.07 -16.23
CA LYS A 810 -9.16 -20.07 -16.28
C LYS A 810 -7.85 -19.41 -15.88
N ILE A 811 -6.94 -20.19 -15.32
CA ILE A 811 -5.54 -19.80 -15.12
C ILE A 811 -4.63 -20.82 -15.82
N GLU A 812 -3.53 -20.31 -16.35
CA GLU A 812 -2.39 -21.10 -16.79
C GLU A 812 -1.24 -20.84 -15.80
N LEU A 813 -0.53 -21.90 -15.41
CA LEU A 813 0.66 -21.86 -14.55
C LEU A 813 1.88 -22.38 -15.31
#